data_AF-A0A3R8M4K4-F1
#
_entry.id   AF-A0A3R8M4K4-F1
#
_cell.length_a   1.000
_cell.length_b   1.000
_cell.length_c   1.000
_cell.angle_alpha   90.00
_cell.angle_beta   90.00
_cell.angle_gamma   90.00
#
_symmetry.space_group_name_H-M   'P 1'
#
loop_
_entity.id
_entity.type
_entity.pdbx_description
1 polymer ?
#
loop_
_entity_poly.entity_id
_entity_poly.type
_entity_poly.pdbx_seq_one_letter_code
_entity_poly.pdbx_strand_id
1 'polypeptide(L)'
;MSATSSICRTSPTSAAAGATRRRWPAGTAATHVATPGCASTPSSDPSHSASPLAPGPLVGPGDFSFGWRLIRMPSRSRFPTKAASMAVLAWTLTAAPAALANSAKVEALIGRMTLDEKIGFLHGQDDPEHLAGGGYIPGVARLNIPPLRLADGPAGVRTSRTATAFPAPVALTSTFSPDLAKAWGAAVASEALARDQHVLLAPMTNNVRVPTAGRNFETFGEDPLLASRLVAASVAGLQGGGVIATVKHFAANNQETDRKTIDVQVDERTLREIEFPPFQAAVDAGVGAVMCAYNKVGGLAACENPFLLEKVLRQEWGYGGFVMSDWGATHSAAPSVKAGLDMEMPRGKFLGEALKDAVAKGELTEADIDRSVRRILTQMNRIGMLGEAVQRPFEDGAQRKAHADLALEIALEGAVLLKNDGGVLPLSAATLQKVAVIGPTAKRALYGGGGSAEVKPTALDNPYEALGAQAGAPLVFAEGLRLEGEPIAATALGSDSGPGLAGATGPFIGAASLDKSQSASWEGWITVPETGDYELMLQFTPVGGLALAEADRGMADVELDGKRIIEGGRLFGGARLIKTSDGLLNQGQVVHLEAGVRHRLKLSVKASAVEPLRLRLAWTTPALRRQLLDAAAAAAKAAPVAIVFAHVEGTEGEDNRSLALPYRQDELIEAVARANPNTVVVLNTGAPVLMPWLGQVKAVLQMWYPGQRGGEATADLLTGKANPSGRLPVTFPASDSQTAVAQPERFPGIDGHQTYSEGVLVGYRWYDALGAKPLFPFGYGLSYTRFQYGELKVTPAADGLDVAFTLRNAGPADGAEVAQVYIDGPTAPPEGLTFAPRILAGFQRVTLRAGESREIHVKVERRALSYWSPQAKAWRQPPGPRRVRVGGSSRDLPLSRTVEAHP
;
A
#
# COMPACT_ATOMS: atom_id res chain seq x y z
N MET A 1 -38.15 -23.17 39.58
CA MET A 1 -39.23 -22.70 38.69
C MET A 1 -38.88 -23.19 37.29
N SER A 2 -39.16 -24.45 36.96
CA SER A 2 -40.36 -24.96 36.25
C SER A 2 -40.59 -24.22 34.92
N ALA A 3 -40.63 -24.85 33.75
CA ALA A 3 -41.31 -26.09 33.36
C ALA A 3 -40.75 -26.56 31.97
N THR A 4 -40.27 -27.81 31.80
CA THR A 4 -40.90 -28.98 31.09
C THR A 4 -41.31 -28.72 29.63
N SER A 5 -41.07 -29.55 28.61
CA SER A 5 -41.08 -31.03 28.45
C SER A 5 -40.44 -31.42 27.10
N SER A 6 -39.46 -32.34 27.02
CA SER A 6 -39.55 -33.78 26.61
C SER A 6 -40.45 -34.10 25.39
N ILE A 7 -40.00 -34.87 24.38
CA ILE A 7 -39.99 -36.36 24.27
C ILE A 7 -39.14 -36.72 23.02
N CYS A 8 -38.03 -37.49 23.04
CA CYS A 8 -37.78 -38.94 23.23
C CYS A 8 -38.10 -39.90 22.04
N ARG A 9 -36.99 -40.48 21.50
CA ARG A 9 -36.77 -41.84 20.91
C ARG A 9 -37.50 -42.17 19.60
N THR A 10 -36.88 -42.80 18.60
CA THR A 10 -36.23 -44.12 18.61
C THR A 10 -35.28 -44.32 17.40
N SER A 11 -34.15 -45.01 17.59
CA SER A 11 -33.47 -45.83 16.56
C SER A 11 -34.09 -47.25 16.61
N PRO A 12 -33.91 -48.18 15.63
CA PRO A 12 -32.59 -48.80 15.34
C PRO A 12 -32.37 -49.44 13.94
N THR A 13 -31.13 -49.89 13.66
CA THR A 13 -30.71 -51.10 12.87
C THR A 13 -31.10 -51.21 11.38
N SER A 14 -30.38 -51.81 10.42
CA SER A 14 -29.23 -52.74 10.37
C SER A 14 -28.84 -53.03 8.91
N ALA A 15 -27.53 -53.21 8.67
CA ALA A 15 -26.88 -54.34 7.96
C ALA A 15 -26.95 -54.59 6.43
N ALA A 16 -25.74 -54.89 5.90
CA ALA A 16 -25.37 -55.93 4.90
C ALA A 16 -25.91 -55.75 3.45
N ALA A 17 -25.28 -56.20 2.35
CA ALA A 17 -24.01 -56.83 1.99
C ALA A 17 -24.02 -57.03 0.44
N GLY A 18 -22.86 -57.35 -0.16
CA GLY A 18 -22.74 -58.04 -1.47
C GLY A 18 -22.41 -57.12 -2.66
N ALA A 19 -21.20 -57.12 -3.23
CA ALA A 19 -20.59 -58.13 -4.12
C ALA A 19 -21.46 -58.38 -5.37
N THR A 20 -21.01 -58.21 -6.63
CA THR A 20 -19.91 -58.94 -7.29
C THR A 20 -19.61 -58.41 -8.71
N ARG A 21 -18.32 -58.36 -9.04
CA ARG A 21 -17.61 -58.82 -10.27
C ARG A 21 -18.30 -58.73 -11.65
N ARG A 22 -17.56 -58.21 -12.65
CA ARG A 22 -16.87 -59.01 -13.71
C ARG A 22 -16.00 -58.14 -14.63
N ARG A 23 -14.71 -58.49 -14.66
CA ARG A 23 -13.71 -58.29 -15.74
C ARG A 23 -14.15 -58.99 -17.05
N TRP A 24 -13.65 -58.57 -18.22
CA TRP A 24 -12.52 -59.19 -18.97
C TRP A 24 -12.26 -58.44 -20.32
N PRO A 25 -11.11 -58.64 -20.98
CA PRO A 25 -10.39 -57.65 -21.79
C PRO A 25 -10.03 -58.09 -23.24
N ALA A 26 -9.25 -57.21 -23.90
CA ALA A 26 -8.17 -57.46 -24.87
C ALA A 26 -8.49 -57.85 -26.34
N GLY A 27 -7.69 -57.29 -27.26
CA GLY A 27 -7.56 -57.73 -28.65
C GLY A 27 -6.62 -56.84 -29.49
N THR A 28 -5.45 -57.39 -29.84
CA THR A 28 -4.32 -56.85 -30.63
C THR A 28 -4.35 -57.24 -32.12
N ALA A 29 -3.65 -56.49 -32.99
CA ALA A 29 -2.92 -56.87 -34.24
C ALA A 29 -3.10 -55.79 -35.35
N ALA A 30 -2.28 -55.59 -36.40
CA ALA A 30 -0.86 -55.75 -36.75
C ALA A 30 -0.71 -55.28 -38.23
N THR A 31 0.41 -54.62 -38.60
CA THR A 31 1.12 -54.64 -39.94
C THR A 31 0.37 -54.23 -41.24
N HIS A 32 0.90 -53.66 -42.35
CA HIS A 32 2.22 -53.31 -42.89
C HIS A 32 2.03 -52.52 -44.25
N VAL A 33 3.03 -51.70 -44.64
CA VAL A 33 3.64 -51.51 -46.00
C VAL A 33 2.94 -50.67 -47.10
N ALA A 34 3.63 -49.59 -47.55
CA ALA A 34 4.14 -49.30 -48.92
C ALA A 34 4.05 -47.81 -49.37
N THR A 35 5.22 -47.28 -49.76
CA THR A 35 5.56 -46.02 -50.48
C THR A 35 5.42 -46.19 -52.03
N PRO A 36 5.98 -45.36 -52.97
CA PRO A 36 6.60 -43.99 -52.98
C PRO A 36 6.23 -43.07 -54.21
N GLY A 37 6.83 -41.86 -54.24
CA GLY A 37 7.29 -41.13 -55.46
C GLY A 37 6.41 -39.98 -55.97
N CYS A 38 6.89 -38.87 -56.57
CA CYS A 38 8.24 -38.37 -56.90
C CYS A 38 8.16 -36.88 -57.34
N ALA A 39 9.22 -36.12 -57.04
CA ALA A 39 9.93 -35.08 -57.83
C ALA A 39 9.23 -33.92 -58.58
N SER A 40 9.72 -32.67 -58.36
CA SER A 40 10.44 -31.86 -59.38
C SER A 40 10.95 -30.49 -58.84
N THR A 41 12.20 -30.18 -59.19
CA THR A 41 12.97 -28.91 -59.11
C THR A 41 12.96 -28.19 -60.48
N PRO A 42 13.79 -27.16 -60.84
CA PRO A 42 14.46 -26.03 -60.14
C PRO A 42 14.40 -24.65 -60.91
N SER A 43 15.09 -23.63 -60.36
CA SER A 43 15.74 -22.44 -61.02
C SER A 43 14.83 -21.28 -61.46
N SER A 44 15.19 -19.98 -61.44
CA SER A 44 16.47 -19.28 -61.69
C SER A 44 16.37 -17.79 -61.25
N ASP A 45 17.51 -17.17 -60.93
CA ASP A 45 17.80 -15.72 -60.80
C ASP A 45 18.06 -15.11 -62.22
N PRO A 46 18.10 -13.77 -62.53
CA PRO A 46 19.17 -12.85 -62.04
C PRO A 46 18.97 -11.29 -62.09
N SER A 47 19.98 -10.56 -61.56
CA SER A 47 20.63 -9.29 -62.06
C SER A 47 19.96 -7.90 -61.85
N HIS A 48 20.62 -6.71 -61.76
CA HIS A 48 22.03 -6.19 -61.65
C HIS A 48 21.99 -4.66 -61.37
N SER A 49 22.97 -4.03 -60.66
CA SER A 49 24.00 -3.05 -61.16
C SER A 49 24.13 -1.87 -60.16
N ALA A 50 25.21 -1.07 -59.96
CA ALA A 50 26.65 -1.06 -60.28
C ALA A 50 27.37 0.04 -59.42
N SER A 51 28.69 -0.11 -59.19
CA SER A 51 29.70 0.86 -58.65
C SER A 51 30.31 1.75 -59.79
N PRO A 52 31.36 2.62 -59.71
CA PRO A 52 32.61 2.65 -58.85
C PRO A 52 33.17 4.09 -58.51
N LEU A 53 34.25 4.32 -57.72
CA LEU A 53 35.70 4.27 -58.04
C LEU A 53 36.57 4.78 -56.83
N ALA A 54 37.80 4.26 -56.71
CA ALA A 54 38.89 4.65 -55.76
C ALA A 54 40.03 5.43 -56.50
N PRO A 55 41.19 5.88 -55.91
CA PRO A 55 42.24 5.02 -55.27
C PRO A 55 43.04 5.62 -54.06
N GLY A 56 43.85 4.79 -53.39
CA GLY A 56 44.74 5.06 -52.21
C GLY A 56 46.12 5.72 -52.53
N PRO A 57 47.24 5.53 -51.76
CA PRO A 57 47.61 4.32 -50.98
C PRO A 57 48.52 4.43 -49.68
N LEU A 58 48.60 3.31 -48.93
CA LEU A 58 49.72 2.63 -48.19
C LEU A 58 50.42 3.30 -46.97
N VAL A 59 50.82 2.63 -45.85
CA VAL A 59 51.56 1.35 -45.63
C VAL A 59 51.24 0.75 -44.21
N GLY A 60 51.21 -0.60 -44.06
CA GLY A 60 51.01 -1.37 -42.79
C GLY A 60 52.31 -1.73 -42.02
N PRO A 61 52.45 -2.87 -41.29
CA PRO A 61 51.53 -3.99 -41.02
C PRO A 61 51.49 -4.50 -39.54
N GLY A 62 50.65 -5.50 -39.24
CA GLY A 62 50.80 -6.35 -38.02
C GLY A 62 49.56 -7.15 -37.62
N ASP A 63 49.60 -8.47 -37.87
CA ASP A 63 48.58 -9.51 -37.63
C ASP A 63 48.08 -9.70 -36.18
N PHE A 64 46.82 -10.14 -36.01
CA PHE A 64 46.42 -11.48 -35.51
C PHE A 64 44.98 -11.51 -34.97
N SER A 65 44.31 -12.63 -35.28
CA SER A 65 42.94 -13.04 -34.96
C SER A 65 42.72 -13.44 -33.48
N PHE A 66 41.45 -13.57 -33.09
CA PHE A 66 40.79 -14.37 -32.02
C PHE A 66 39.65 -13.53 -31.40
N GLY A 67 38.38 -13.96 -31.37
CA GLY A 67 37.86 -15.18 -30.75
C GLY A 67 37.23 -14.81 -29.40
N TRP A 68 35.99 -14.32 -29.40
CA TRP A 68 35.29 -13.92 -28.17
C TRP A 68 34.83 -15.17 -27.39
N ARG A 69 35.57 -15.50 -26.33
CA ARG A 69 35.08 -16.30 -25.19
C ARG A 69 34.92 -15.39 -23.98
N LEU A 70 33.73 -15.47 -23.38
CA LEU A 70 33.42 -14.98 -22.04
C LEU A 70 34.48 -15.42 -21.02
N ILE A 71 35.07 -14.45 -20.33
CA ILE A 71 35.86 -14.66 -19.12
C ILE A 71 35.27 -13.79 -18.01
N ARG A 72 34.71 -14.47 -17.01
CA ARG A 72 34.55 -14.03 -15.61
C ARG A 72 35.84 -13.42 -15.09
N MET A 73 35.75 -12.33 -14.32
CA MET A 73 36.63 -12.00 -13.18
C MET A 73 36.03 -10.82 -12.38
N PRO A 74 36.44 -10.56 -11.12
CA PRO A 74 36.76 -11.51 -10.06
C PRO A 74 36.24 -11.07 -8.66
N SER A 75 36.22 -12.04 -7.74
CA SER A 75 36.23 -11.82 -6.29
C SER A 75 37.58 -11.25 -5.81
N ARG A 76 37.56 -10.29 -4.87
CA ARG A 76 38.60 -9.94 -3.86
C ARG A 76 38.05 -8.75 -3.05
N SER A 77 38.29 -8.56 -1.76
CA SER A 77 38.95 -9.33 -0.69
C SER A 77 38.81 -8.54 0.63
N ARG A 78 38.60 -9.26 1.72
CA ARG A 78 39.17 -9.09 3.08
C ARG A 78 39.68 -7.69 3.46
N PHE A 79 39.02 -7.07 4.44
CA PHE A 79 39.66 -6.14 5.37
C PHE A 79 39.91 -6.84 6.72
N PRO A 80 41.04 -6.57 7.40
CA PRO A 80 41.39 -7.21 8.65
C PRO A 80 40.55 -6.67 9.80
N THR A 81 40.03 -7.59 10.61
CA THR A 81 39.46 -7.32 11.93
C THR A 81 40.58 -7.00 12.91
N LYS A 82 40.64 -5.75 13.38
CA LYS A 82 41.07 -5.29 14.73
C LYS A 82 41.36 -3.78 14.70
N ALA A 83 40.40 -2.99 15.20
CA ALA A 83 40.53 -1.68 15.87
C ALA A 83 39.24 -0.86 15.70
N ALA A 84 38.13 -1.34 16.28
CA ALA A 84 36.88 -0.58 16.39
C ALA A 84 36.49 -0.52 17.87
N SER A 85 37.33 0.11 18.68
CA SER A 85 37.04 0.41 20.10
C SER A 85 37.82 1.65 20.52
N MET A 86 37.66 2.77 19.80
CA MET A 86 38.00 4.13 20.29
C MET A 86 37.30 5.26 19.49
N ALA A 87 36.32 4.98 18.63
CA ALA A 87 35.63 6.01 17.82
C ALA A 87 34.35 6.59 18.47
N VAL A 88 33.90 6.07 19.62
CA VAL A 88 32.64 6.52 20.26
C VAL A 88 32.84 7.76 21.15
N LEU A 89 34.08 8.12 21.52
CA LEU A 89 34.34 9.30 22.37
C LEU A 89 34.66 10.60 21.60
N ALA A 90 34.84 10.55 20.27
CA ALA A 90 35.21 11.72 19.46
C ALA A 90 34.01 12.41 18.77
N TRP A 91 32.83 11.79 18.76
CA TRP A 91 31.61 12.37 18.18
C TRP A 91 30.84 13.30 19.14
N THR A 92 31.06 13.19 20.44
CA THR A 92 30.35 13.99 21.44
C THR A 92 30.94 15.39 21.62
N LEU A 93 32.21 15.62 21.26
CA LEU A 93 32.88 16.92 21.38
C LEU A 93 32.74 17.83 20.13
N THR A 94 32.33 17.29 18.97
CA THR A 94 32.11 18.07 17.73
C THR A 94 30.65 18.39 17.42
N ALA A 95 29.69 17.66 18.01
CA ALA A 95 28.25 17.90 17.80
C ALA A 95 27.72 19.14 18.55
N ALA A 96 28.21 19.42 19.76
CA ALA A 96 27.75 20.57 20.55
C ALA A 96 28.08 21.93 19.90
N PRO A 97 29.29 22.19 19.36
CA PRO A 97 29.59 23.44 18.65
C PRO A 97 28.74 23.65 17.39
N ALA A 98 28.45 22.58 16.64
CA ALA A 98 27.62 22.65 15.43
C ALA A 98 26.14 22.89 15.75
N ALA A 99 25.60 22.25 16.79
CA ALA A 99 24.23 22.50 17.27
C ALA A 99 24.05 23.94 17.80
N LEU A 100 25.04 24.45 18.54
CA LEU A 100 25.05 25.83 19.04
C LEU A 100 25.17 26.88 17.92
N ALA A 101 26.05 26.65 16.93
CA ALA A 101 26.18 27.52 15.75
C ALA A 101 24.93 27.50 14.86
N ASN A 102 24.29 26.34 14.71
CA ASN A 102 23.02 26.19 13.97
C ASN A 102 21.88 26.94 14.64
N SER A 103 21.80 26.90 15.98
CA SER A 103 20.80 27.67 16.74
C SER A 103 21.01 29.17 16.59
N ALA A 104 22.25 29.67 16.68
CA ALA A 104 22.55 31.10 16.56
C ALA A 104 22.13 31.70 15.21
N LYS A 105 22.30 30.95 14.12
CA LYS A 105 21.87 31.37 12.77
C LYS A 105 20.35 31.47 12.66
N VAL A 106 19.62 30.48 13.17
CA VAL A 106 18.15 30.47 13.15
C VAL A 106 17.60 31.63 13.96
N GLU A 107 18.11 31.87 15.18
CA GLU A 107 17.69 33.01 16.01
C GLU A 107 17.97 34.36 15.33
N ALA A 108 19.14 34.50 14.70
CA ALA A 108 19.50 35.73 13.99
C ALA A 108 18.57 36.02 12.79
N LEU A 109 18.07 34.98 12.11
CA LEU A 109 17.08 35.13 11.04
C LEU A 109 15.72 35.55 11.61
N ILE A 110 15.24 34.88 12.65
CA ILE A 110 13.95 35.18 13.31
C ILE A 110 13.93 36.61 13.84
N GLY A 111 15.01 37.05 14.50
CA GLY A 111 15.13 38.41 15.03
C GLY A 111 15.12 39.52 13.97
N ARG A 112 15.29 39.17 12.68
CA ARG A 112 15.23 40.10 11.55
C ARG A 112 13.91 40.03 10.77
N MET A 113 13.03 39.07 11.08
CA MET A 113 11.72 38.93 10.44
C MET A 113 10.70 39.90 11.04
N THR A 114 9.77 40.37 10.22
CA THR A 114 8.54 41.01 10.70
C THR A 114 7.55 39.95 11.21
N LEU A 115 6.54 40.36 11.97
CA LEU A 115 5.45 39.45 12.38
C LEU A 115 4.77 38.80 11.16
N ASP A 116 4.54 39.56 10.08
CA ASP A 116 3.89 39.04 8.87
C ASP A 116 4.74 37.97 8.17
N GLU A 117 6.05 38.16 8.12
CA GLU A 117 6.97 37.14 7.57
C GLU A 117 7.02 35.90 8.44
N LYS A 118 6.96 36.05 9.77
CA LYS A 118 6.87 34.94 10.71
C LYS A 118 5.59 34.15 10.49
N ILE A 119 4.44 34.83 10.45
CA ILE A 119 3.12 34.22 10.19
C ILE A 119 3.10 33.52 8.83
N GLY A 120 3.80 34.06 7.82
CA GLY A 120 3.94 33.44 6.50
C GLY A 120 4.53 32.02 6.51
N PHE A 121 5.22 31.59 7.58
CA PHE A 121 5.67 30.19 7.74
C PHE A 121 4.64 29.26 8.37
N LEU A 122 3.62 29.80 9.04
CA LEU A 122 2.68 29.03 9.85
C LEU A 122 1.45 28.56 9.05
N HIS A 123 1.37 28.87 7.75
CA HIS A 123 0.29 28.38 6.90
C HIS A 123 0.71 28.22 5.44
N GLY A 124 0.08 27.27 4.74
CA GLY A 124 0.26 27.10 3.31
C GLY A 124 -0.27 28.28 2.48
N GLN A 125 0.29 28.44 1.28
CA GLN A 125 -0.09 29.44 0.28
C GLN A 125 -0.09 28.81 -1.12
N ASP A 126 -0.58 29.53 -2.12
CA ASP A 126 -0.52 29.07 -3.51
C ASP A 126 0.93 29.19 -4.01
N ASP A 127 1.45 28.12 -4.62
CA ASP A 127 2.79 28.13 -5.22
C ASP A 127 2.77 28.95 -6.52
N PRO A 128 3.52 30.07 -6.61
CA PRO A 128 3.56 30.90 -7.81
C PRO A 128 4.11 30.17 -9.04
N GLU A 129 4.91 29.12 -8.86
CA GLU A 129 5.44 28.31 -9.96
C GLU A 129 4.62 27.04 -10.24
N HIS A 130 3.59 26.77 -9.42
CA HIS A 130 2.75 25.57 -9.51
C HIS A 130 3.53 24.25 -9.54
N LEU A 131 4.66 24.19 -8.81
CA LEU A 131 5.52 23.01 -8.72
C LEU A 131 5.20 22.14 -7.51
N ALA A 132 4.69 22.72 -6.44
CA ALA A 132 4.35 22.03 -5.20
C ALA A 132 3.38 20.86 -5.45
N GLY A 133 3.71 19.69 -4.88
CA GLY A 133 2.85 18.51 -4.99
C GLY A 133 1.65 18.51 -4.04
N GLY A 134 1.81 19.14 -2.88
CA GLY A 134 0.82 19.19 -1.79
C GLY A 134 0.63 20.59 -1.20
N GLY A 135 1.72 21.30 -0.89
CA GLY A 135 1.64 22.62 -0.23
C GLY A 135 2.89 23.48 -0.44
N TYR A 136 2.79 24.78 -0.13
CA TYR A 136 3.86 25.75 -0.35
C TYR A 136 3.93 26.77 0.77
N ILE A 137 5.15 27.10 1.19
CA ILE A 137 5.48 28.17 2.14
C ILE A 137 6.47 29.11 1.46
N PRO A 138 6.22 30.43 1.42
CA PRO A 138 6.97 31.36 0.57
C PRO A 138 8.42 31.63 0.98
N GLY A 139 8.81 31.33 2.23
CA GLY A 139 10.10 31.75 2.76
C GLY A 139 10.18 33.28 2.92
N VAL A 140 11.40 33.83 2.96
CA VAL A 140 11.66 35.27 3.08
C VAL A 140 12.85 35.67 2.22
N ALA A 141 12.58 36.12 1.00
CA ALA A 141 13.60 36.41 -0.01
C ALA A 141 14.64 37.44 0.45
N ARG A 142 14.23 38.54 1.13
CA ARG A 142 15.16 39.57 1.63
C ARG A 142 16.13 39.07 2.70
N LEU A 143 15.85 37.91 3.30
CA LEU A 143 16.70 37.25 4.29
C LEU A 143 17.41 36.02 3.70
N ASN A 144 17.30 35.79 2.38
CA ASN A 144 17.80 34.61 1.68
C ASN A 144 17.24 33.30 2.28
N ILE A 145 15.99 33.30 2.72
CA ILE A 145 15.30 32.09 3.15
C ILE A 145 14.45 31.60 1.97
N PRO A 146 14.81 30.46 1.34
CA PRO A 146 14.06 29.94 0.20
C PRO A 146 12.67 29.44 0.61
N PRO A 147 11.75 29.26 -0.35
CA PRO A 147 10.46 28.65 -0.07
C PRO A 147 10.59 27.17 0.34
N LEU A 148 9.59 26.65 1.06
CA LEU A 148 9.37 25.22 1.23
C LEU A 148 8.28 24.75 0.29
N ARG A 149 8.55 23.67 -0.43
CA ARG A 149 7.58 22.96 -1.26
C ARG A 149 7.36 21.58 -0.65
N LEU A 150 6.11 21.26 -0.40
CA LEU A 150 5.66 20.00 0.16
C LEU A 150 5.08 19.16 -0.98
N ALA A 151 5.42 17.88 -1.02
CA ALA A 151 4.81 16.91 -1.92
C ALA A 151 4.32 15.70 -1.15
N ASP A 152 3.21 15.14 -1.62
CA ASP A 152 2.78 13.85 -1.11
C ASP A 152 3.76 12.75 -1.48
N GLY A 153 3.84 11.81 -0.54
CA GLY A 153 4.01 10.39 -0.77
C GLY A 153 2.96 9.68 0.10
N PRO A 154 2.93 8.34 0.20
CA PRO A 154 4.09 7.52 0.57
C PRO A 154 4.50 6.42 -0.41
N ALA A 155 3.96 6.39 -1.63
CA ALA A 155 4.36 5.43 -2.68
C ALA A 155 5.36 6.02 -3.70
N GLY A 156 5.90 7.21 -3.44
CA GLY A 156 6.76 7.99 -4.34
C GLY A 156 6.39 9.47 -4.29
N VAL A 157 6.97 10.30 -5.16
CA VAL A 157 6.75 11.75 -5.16
C VAL A 157 5.56 12.12 -6.04
N ARG A 158 4.47 12.62 -5.45
CA ARG A 158 3.30 13.09 -6.20
C ARG A 158 3.43 14.58 -6.53
N THR A 159 3.57 14.91 -7.82
CA THR A 159 3.50 16.27 -8.37
C THR A 159 2.77 16.25 -9.73
N SER A 160 2.70 17.38 -10.43
CA SER A 160 2.25 17.42 -11.83
C SER A 160 3.17 16.66 -12.79
N ARG A 161 4.44 16.48 -12.41
CA ARG A 161 5.46 15.72 -13.16
C ARG A 161 5.41 14.24 -12.76
N THR A 162 5.74 13.36 -13.70
CA THR A 162 5.90 11.92 -13.42
C THR A 162 7.02 11.68 -12.43
N ALA A 163 6.95 10.58 -11.67
CA ALA A 163 7.97 10.10 -10.73
C ALA A 163 7.96 8.57 -10.70
N THR A 164 8.90 7.94 -9.99
CA THR A 164 8.85 6.49 -9.82
C THR A 164 7.65 6.14 -8.94
N ALA A 165 6.71 5.37 -9.48
CA ALA A 165 5.65 4.78 -8.66
C ALA A 165 6.20 3.49 -8.03
N PHE A 166 6.63 3.59 -6.77
CA PHE A 166 7.10 2.44 -6.01
C PHE A 166 5.92 1.53 -5.61
N PRO A 167 6.18 0.27 -5.24
CA PRO A 167 5.17 -0.57 -4.62
C PRO A 167 4.58 0.12 -3.38
N ALA A 168 3.30 -0.14 -3.11
CA ALA A 168 2.62 0.45 -1.95
C ALA A 168 3.36 0.13 -0.64
N PRO A 169 3.30 1.00 0.39
CA PRO A 169 3.94 0.78 1.68
C PRO A 169 3.68 -0.59 2.32
N VAL A 170 2.47 -1.17 2.17
CA VAL A 170 2.20 -2.54 2.65
C VAL A 170 3.06 -3.60 1.95
N ALA A 171 3.40 -3.41 0.67
CA ALA A 171 4.31 -4.28 -0.08
C ALA A 171 5.75 -4.13 0.42
N LEU A 172 6.21 -2.89 0.61
CA LEU A 172 7.51 -2.61 1.24
C LEU A 172 7.59 -3.23 2.64
N THR A 173 6.50 -3.17 3.40
CA THR A 173 6.42 -3.77 4.73
C THR A 173 6.53 -5.29 4.70
N SER A 174 5.91 -5.89 3.69
CA SER A 174 5.95 -7.34 3.47
C SER A 174 7.36 -7.88 3.17
N THR A 175 8.31 -7.01 2.82
CA THR A 175 9.73 -7.41 2.66
C THR A 175 10.39 -7.75 4.01
N PHE A 176 9.91 -7.17 5.12
CA PHE A 176 10.58 -7.16 6.42
C PHE A 176 12.05 -6.68 6.30
N SER A 177 12.31 -5.70 5.44
CA SER A 177 13.65 -5.18 5.16
C SER A 177 13.78 -3.68 5.47
N PRO A 178 14.36 -3.33 6.64
CA PRO A 178 14.76 -1.96 6.92
C PRO A 178 15.73 -1.39 5.87
N ASP A 179 16.57 -2.23 5.26
CA ASP A 179 17.50 -1.81 4.21
C ASP A 179 16.76 -1.33 2.96
N LEU A 180 15.73 -2.05 2.51
CA LEU A 180 14.89 -1.61 1.39
C LEU A 180 14.08 -0.35 1.75
N ALA A 181 13.60 -0.24 2.99
CA ALA A 181 12.89 0.95 3.44
C ALA A 181 13.80 2.20 3.44
N LYS A 182 15.06 2.05 3.85
CA LYS A 182 16.06 3.12 3.76
C LYS A 182 16.42 3.46 2.32
N ALA A 183 16.60 2.45 1.45
CA ALA A 183 16.89 2.65 0.04
C ALA A 183 15.73 3.37 -0.67
N TRP A 184 14.49 2.98 -0.37
CA TRP A 184 13.28 3.67 -0.81
C TRP A 184 13.31 5.14 -0.38
N GLY A 185 13.52 5.42 0.90
CA GLY A 185 13.58 6.79 1.42
C GLY A 185 14.64 7.66 0.71
N ALA A 186 15.82 7.10 0.45
CA ALA A 186 16.88 7.80 -0.28
C ALA A 186 16.51 8.09 -1.75
N ALA A 187 15.90 7.12 -2.44
CA ALA A 187 15.44 7.29 -3.82
C ALA A 187 14.35 8.36 -3.93
N VAL A 188 13.34 8.30 -3.04
CA VAL A 188 12.25 9.28 -3.02
C VAL A 188 12.75 10.69 -2.67
N ALA A 189 13.70 10.83 -1.72
CA ALA A 189 14.32 12.12 -1.44
C ALA A 189 15.02 12.71 -2.67
N SER A 190 15.77 11.88 -3.42
CA SER A 190 16.42 12.34 -4.64
C SER A 190 15.39 12.77 -5.70
N GLU A 191 14.28 12.04 -5.88
CA GLU A 191 13.24 12.42 -6.83
C GLU A 191 12.48 13.68 -6.41
N ALA A 192 12.31 13.89 -5.11
CA ALA A 192 11.68 15.08 -4.53
C ALA A 192 12.51 16.31 -4.84
N LEU A 193 13.83 16.28 -4.58
CA LEU A 193 14.73 17.39 -4.90
C LEU A 193 14.82 17.67 -6.41
N ALA A 194 14.81 16.64 -7.26
CA ALA A 194 14.75 16.79 -8.73
C ALA A 194 13.44 17.44 -9.24
N ARG A 195 12.42 17.48 -8.38
CA ARG A 195 11.12 18.14 -8.58
C ARG A 195 10.95 19.39 -7.72
N ASP A 196 12.03 19.88 -7.10
CA ASP A 196 12.06 21.07 -6.23
C ASP A 196 11.12 20.96 -5.00
N GLN A 197 11.00 19.75 -4.45
CA GLN A 197 10.23 19.45 -3.24
C GLN A 197 11.18 19.22 -2.07
N HIS A 198 10.86 19.81 -0.92
CA HIS A 198 11.75 19.91 0.25
C HIS A 198 11.19 19.17 1.47
N VAL A 199 9.88 18.95 1.50
CA VAL A 199 9.18 18.20 2.53
C VAL A 199 8.39 17.10 1.84
N LEU A 200 8.59 15.86 2.27
CA LEU A 200 7.79 14.73 1.82
C LEU A 200 6.77 14.38 2.90
N LEU A 201 5.50 14.27 2.51
CA LEU A 201 4.39 13.89 3.39
C LEU A 201 4.34 12.37 3.60
N ALA A 202 5.43 11.81 4.10
CA ALA A 202 5.63 10.38 4.31
C ALA A 202 6.72 10.11 5.38
N PRO A 203 6.71 8.93 6.03
CA PRO A 203 5.75 7.81 5.86
C PRO A 203 4.40 8.00 6.58
N MET A 204 3.34 7.35 6.07
CA MET A 204 2.14 7.06 6.88
C MET A 204 2.40 5.83 7.76
N THR A 205 1.97 5.85 9.02
CA THR A 205 2.25 4.77 9.97
C THR A 205 1.12 4.42 10.95
N ASN A 206 -0.10 4.87 10.69
CA ASN A 206 -1.26 4.43 11.48
C ASN A 206 -1.38 2.90 11.44
N ASN A 207 -1.70 2.27 12.57
CA ASN A 207 -1.81 0.81 12.64
C ASN A 207 -2.92 0.28 11.71
N VAL A 208 -2.69 -0.86 11.05
CA VAL A 208 -3.76 -1.61 10.35
C VAL A 208 -4.64 -2.31 11.39
N ARG A 209 -5.57 -1.54 11.95
CA ARG A 209 -6.55 -1.99 12.95
C ARG A 209 -7.82 -2.53 12.29
N VAL A 210 -8.33 -1.79 11.30
CA VAL A 210 -9.58 -2.08 10.58
C VAL A 210 -9.22 -2.73 9.25
N PRO A 211 -9.49 -4.03 9.02
CA PRO A 211 -9.06 -4.73 7.80
C PRO A 211 -9.63 -4.14 6.50
N THR A 212 -10.79 -3.50 6.56
CA THR A 212 -11.47 -2.87 5.42
C THR A 212 -11.03 -1.43 5.14
N ALA A 213 -10.20 -0.82 5.99
CA ALA A 213 -9.87 0.60 5.88
C ALA A 213 -9.23 0.99 4.54
N GLY A 214 -9.64 2.13 3.99
CA GLY A 214 -9.31 2.57 2.63
C GLY A 214 -7.82 2.77 2.38
N ARG A 215 -7.06 3.15 3.41
CA ARG A 215 -5.62 3.46 3.34
C ARG A 215 -4.71 2.38 3.94
N ASN A 216 -5.20 1.17 4.16
CA ASN A 216 -4.36 0.06 4.64
C ASN A 216 -3.14 -0.21 3.73
N PHE A 217 -3.26 0.07 2.43
CA PHE A 217 -2.16 -0.06 1.48
C PHE A 217 -1.01 0.93 1.74
N GLU A 218 -1.32 2.05 2.38
CA GLU A 218 -0.47 3.23 2.53
C GLU A 218 0.38 3.19 3.82
N THR A 219 0.21 2.18 4.67
CA THR A 219 0.86 2.08 5.99
C THR A 219 1.65 0.77 6.19
N PHE A 220 2.25 0.59 7.37
CA PHE A 220 3.22 -0.47 7.70
C PHE A 220 2.62 -1.67 8.48
N GLY A 221 1.36 -2.00 8.25
CA GLY A 221 0.73 -3.21 8.80
C GLY A 221 0.24 -3.11 10.23
N GLU A 222 -0.01 -4.27 10.86
CA GLU A 222 -0.69 -4.37 12.16
C GLU A 222 0.26 -4.49 13.37
N ASP A 223 1.56 -4.68 13.14
CA ASP A 223 2.54 -4.88 14.20
C ASP A 223 3.42 -3.63 14.45
N PRO A 224 3.40 -3.08 15.68
CA PRO A 224 4.15 -1.88 16.03
C PRO A 224 5.66 -2.02 15.92
N LEU A 225 6.24 -3.21 16.17
CA LEU A 225 7.70 -3.38 16.07
C LEU A 225 8.14 -3.38 14.61
N LEU A 226 7.44 -4.13 13.75
CA LEU A 226 7.71 -4.15 12.32
C LEU A 226 7.59 -2.73 11.74
N ALA A 227 6.47 -2.05 12.01
CA ALA A 227 6.25 -0.68 11.56
C ALA A 227 7.37 0.25 12.04
N SER A 228 7.74 0.19 13.33
CA SER A 228 8.79 1.03 13.91
C SER A 228 10.13 0.90 13.19
N ARG A 229 10.56 -0.35 12.89
CA ARG A 229 11.85 -0.59 12.23
C ARG A 229 11.89 -0.02 10.82
N LEU A 230 10.81 -0.18 10.06
CA LEU A 230 10.75 0.29 8.68
C LEU A 230 10.53 1.79 8.59
N VAL A 231 9.69 2.37 9.46
CA VAL A 231 9.48 3.83 9.53
C VAL A 231 10.77 4.55 9.89
N ALA A 232 11.51 4.08 10.91
CA ALA A 232 12.80 4.66 11.27
C ALA A 232 13.80 4.62 10.10
N ALA A 233 13.84 3.50 9.37
CA ALA A 233 14.71 3.35 8.21
C ALA A 233 14.30 4.26 7.03
N SER A 234 13.01 4.35 6.73
CA SER A 234 12.44 5.27 5.74
C SER A 234 12.77 6.74 6.04
N VAL A 235 12.57 7.16 7.30
CA VAL A 235 12.91 8.52 7.77
C VAL A 235 14.42 8.78 7.64
N ALA A 236 15.25 7.81 8.00
CA ALA A 236 16.70 7.93 7.85
C ALA A 236 17.13 8.07 6.38
N GLY A 237 16.48 7.33 5.46
CA GLY A 237 16.70 7.46 4.02
C GLY A 237 16.32 8.84 3.49
N LEU A 238 15.12 9.31 3.85
CA LEU A 238 14.59 10.60 3.39
C LEU A 238 15.44 11.79 3.85
N GLN A 239 15.72 11.86 5.15
CA GLN A 239 16.49 12.96 5.72
C GLN A 239 17.97 12.90 5.35
N GLY A 240 18.53 11.68 5.21
CA GLY A 240 19.87 11.48 4.67
C GLY A 240 20.00 11.97 3.24
N GLY A 241 18.91 11.94 2.47
CA GLY A 241 18.81 12.50 1.12
C GLY A 241 18.50 14.00 1.05
N GLY A 242 18.45 14.72 2.18
CA GLY A 242 18.24 16.17 2.20
C GLY A 242 16.78 16.62 2.09
N VAL A 243 15.82 15.74 2.39
CA VAL A 243 14.37 16.07 2.40
C VAL A 243 13.80 15.91 3.80
N ILE A 244 12.98 16.87 4.23
CA ILE A 244 12.26 16.79 5.50
C ILE A 244 11.18 15.71 5.39
N ALA A 245 11.35 14.61 6.11
CA ALA A 245 10.31 13.59 6.24
C ALA A 245 9.18 14.08 7.17
N THR A 246 7.94 13.66 6.87
CA THR A 246 6.75 13.95 7.68
C THR A 246 6.05 12.66 8.06
N VAL A 247 6.20 12.20 9.30
CA VAL A 247 5.48 11.01 9.76
C VAL A 247 3.99 11.36 9.98
N LYS A 248 3.07 10.54 9.45
CA LYS A 248 1.62 10.82 9.46
C LYS A 248 0.76 9.58 9.78
N HIS A 249 -0.46 9.70 10.29
CA HIS A 249 -1.14 10.90 10.81
C HIS A 249 -1.28 10.75 12.32
N PHE A 250 -0.72 11.66 13.09
CA PHE A 250 -0.59 11.56 14.53
C PHE A 250 -1.86 12.07 15.23
N ALA A 251 -2.72 11.23 15.82
CA ALA A 251 -2.67 9.77 15.90
C ALA A 251 -4.07 9.14 15.78
N ALA A 252 -4.10 7.81 15.62
CA ALA A 252 -5.31 6.99 15.58
C ALA A 252 -6.24 7.22 14.36
N ASN A 253 -5.65 7.60 13.23
CA ASN A 253 -6.36 7.74 11.95
C ASN A 253 -6.41 6.38 11.22
N ASN A 254 -7.08 5.41 11.83
CA ASN A 254 -7.06 4.01 11.38
C ASN A 254 -8.27 3.62 10.50
N GLN A 255 -9.10 4.58 10.09
CA GLN A 255 -10.24 4.42 9.17
C GLN A 255 -10.49 5.72 8.38
N GLU A 256 -11.11 5.62 7.21
CA GLU A 256 -11.50 6.79 6.42
C GLU A 256 -12.91 7.28 6.72
N THR A 257 -13.82 6.37 7.09
CA THR A 257 -15.20 6.70 7.44
C THR A 257 -15.24 7.71 8.57
N ASP A 258 -15.91 8.85 8.35
CA ASP A 258 -16.05 9.95 9.32
C ASP A 258 -14.74 10.51 9.87
N ARG A 259 -13.59 10.30 9.20
CA ARG A 259 -12.26 10.67 9.70
C ARG A 259 -12.11 12.11 10.19
N LYS A 260 -12.90 13.05 9.64
CA LYS A 260 -12.88 14.49 10.02
C LYS A 260 -13.64 14.82 11.31
N THR A 261 -14.49 13.91 11.79
CA THR A 261 -15.46 14.18 12.86
C THR A 261 -15.44 13.14 13.96
N ILE A 262 -15.07 11.90 13.65
CA ILE A 262 -15.05 10.78 14.59
C ILE A 262 -14.15 11.07 15.80
N ASP A 263 -14.64 10.71 16.98
CA ASP A 263 -13.91 10.80 18.22
C ASP A 263 -13.47 9.42 18.72
N VAL A 264 -12.16 9.21 18.73
CA VAL A 264 -11.54 7.95 19.11
C VAL A 264 -11.29 7.92 20.61
N GLN A 265 -12.04 7.06 21.30
CA GLN A 265 -11.90 6.72 22.70
C GLN A 265 -10.97 5.52 22.83
N VAL A 266 -9.72 5.78 23.21
CA VAL A 266 -8.65 4.77 23.32
C VAL A 266 -7.86 4.97 24.61
N ASP A 267 -7.54 3.88 25.30
CA ASP A 267 -6.78 3.95 26.53
C ASP A 267 -5.29 4.23 26.25
N GLU A 268 -4.61 4.88 27.21
CA GLU A 268 -3.21 5.28 27.04
C GLU A 268 -2.28 4.08 26.79
N ARG A 269 -2.55 2.90 27.38
CA ARG A 269 -1.69 1.73 27.15
C ARG A 269 -1.78 1.27 25.71
N THR A 270 -2.97 1.23 25.12
CA THR A 270 -3.15 0.88 23.71
C THR A 270 -2.45 1.88 22.79
N LEU A 271 -2.57 3.19 23.08
CA LEU A 271 -1.78 4.20 22.35
C LEU A 271 -0.27 3.91 22.45
N ARG A 272 0.25 3.66 23.65
CA ARG A 272 1.69 3.47 23.92
C ARG A 272 2.27 2.17 23.35
N GLU A 273 1.48 1.11 23.32
CA GLU A 273 1.93 -0.22 22.89
C GLU A 273 1.64 -0.52 21.41
N ILE A 274 0.65 0.13 20.80
CA ILE A 274 0.20 -0.18 19.43
C ILE A 274 0.37 1.01 18.47
N GLU A 275 -0.25 2.16 18.75
CA GLU A 275 -0.33 3.26 17.78
C GLU A 275 0.92 4.15 17.76
N PHE A 276 1.45 4.50 18.94
CA PHE A 276 2.59 5.40 19.11
C PHE A 276 3.97 4.84 18.77
N PRO A 277 4.30 3.54 18.94
CA PRO A 277 5.65 3.04 18.72
C PRO A 277 6.29 3.47 17.40
N PRO A 278 5.64 3.39 16.22
CA PRO A 278 6.28 3.83 15.00
C PRO A 278 6.44 5.35 14.88
N PHE A 279 5.56 6.17 15.48
CA PHE A 279 5.76 7.62 15.59
C PHE A 279 6.96 7.93 16.50
N GLN A 280 7.08 7.25 17.64
CA GLN A 280 8.23 7.39 18.52
C GLN A 280 9.52 6.99 17.79
N ALA A 281 9.50 5.90 17.03
CA ALA A 281 10.65 5.47 16.23
C ALA A 281 11.04 6.48 15.14
N ALA A 282 10.06 7.17 14.53
CA ALA A 282 10.33 8.27 13.61
C ALA A 282 11.01 9.45 14.32
N VAL A 283 10.55 9.82 15.52
CA VAL A 283 11.17 10.86 16.36
C VAL A 283 12.58 10.48 16.76
N ASP A 284 12.82 9.22 17.15
CA ASP A 284 14.15 8.70 17.51
C ASP A 284 15.09 8.66 16.30
N ALA A 285 14.56 8.40 15.09
CA ALA A 285 15.27 8.57 13.81
C ALA A 285 15.45 10.05 13.41
N GLY A 286 14.92 10.96 14.22
CA GLY A 286 15.04 12.39 14.09
C GLY A 286 14.16 12.96 12.99
N VAL A 287 12.95 12.47 12.74
CA VAL A 287 12.03 13.03 11.74
C VAL A 287 11.89 14.56 11.87
N GLY A 288 11.77 15.27 10.75
CA GLY A 288 11.73 16.74 10.76
C GLY A 288 10.33 17.31 10.93
N ALA A 289 9.31 16.59 10.48
CA ALA A 289 7.91 16.99 10.59
C ALA A 289 7.01 15.84 11.10
N VAL A 290 5.91 16.21 11.76
CA VAL A 290 4.81 15.33 12.12
C VAL A 290 3.52 15.96 11.58
N MET A 291 2.69 15.16 10.91
CA MET A 291 1.35 15.61 10.50
C MET A 291 0.33 15.10 11.51
N CYS A 292 -0.41 15.99 12.15
CA CYS A 292 -1.50 15.60 13.05
C CYS A 292 -2.74 15.15 12.27
N ALA A 293 -3.49 14.20 12.83
CA ALA A 293 -4.61 13.55 12.18
C ALA A 293 -5.88 14.41 12.08
N TYR A 294 -6.81 13.97 11.21
CA TYR A 294 -8.15 14.55 11.09
C TYR A 294 -9.06 14.29 12.30
N ASN A 295 -9.00 13.08 12.87
CA ASN A 295 -9.94 12.63 13.89
C ASN A 295 -9.68 13.30 15.25
N LYS A 296 -10.64 13.17 16.15
CA LYS A 296 -10.43 13.48 17.56
C LYS A 296 -9.88 12.25 18.30
N VAL A 297 -9.18 12.49 19.40
CA VAL A 297 -8.70 11.47 20.33
C VAL A 297 -9.05 11.93 21.73
N GLY A 298 -9.91 11.19 22.43
CA GLY A 298 -10.35 11.53 23.77
C GLY A 298 -11.08 12.88 23.85
N GLY A 299 -11.90 13.20 22.85
CA GLY A 299 -12.74 14.41 22.79
C GLY A 299 -12.10 15.65 22.17
N LEU A 300 -10.78 15.66 21.94
CA LEU A 300 -10.05 16.78 21.33
C LEU A 300 -9.55 16.42 19.94
N ALA A 301 -9.67 17.36 18.99
CA ALA A 301 -9.08 17.21 17.67
C ALA A 301 -7.58 16.96 17.76
N ALA A 302 -7.03 16.00 17.01
CA ALA A 302 -5.62 15.63 17.14
C ALA A 302 -4.66 16.80 16.90
N CYS A 303 -5.01 17.72 15.99
CA CYS A 303 -4.27 18.95 15.72
C CYS A 303 -4.39 20.06 16.78
N GLU A 304 -5.23 19.87 17.79
CA GLU A 304 -5.39 20.79 18.93
C GLU A 304 -5.33 20.00 20.27
N ASN A 305 -4.64 18.86 20.29
CA ASN A 305 -4.60 17.98 21.45
C ASN A 305 -3.26 18.13 22.22
N PRO A 306 -3.22 18.84 23.37
CA PRO A 306 -1.99 19.06 24.14
C PRO A 306 -1.43 17.78 24.76
N PHE A 307 -2.25 16.75 24.98
CA PHE A 307 -1.73 15.45 25.40
C PHE A 307 -0.87 14.83 24.30
N LEU A 308 -1.33 14.86 23.05
CA LEU A 308 -0.58 14.31 21.91
C LEU A 308 0.64 15.19 21.59
N LEU A 309 0.42 16.46 21.30
CA LEU A 309 1.40 17.32 20.63
C LEU A 309 2.43 17.95 21.59
N GLU A 310 2.06 18.22 22.84
CA GLU A 310 2.98 18.80 23.82
C GLU A 310 3.49 17.75 24.80
N LYS A 311 2.60 17.04 25.50
CA LYS A 311 3.02 16.06 26.52
C LYS A 311 3.75 14.87 25.92
N VAL A 312 3.10 14.09 25.04
CA VAL A 312 3.70 12.88 24.47
C VAL A 312 4.84 13.23 23.52
N LEU A 313 4.55 14.03 22.49
CA LEU A 313 5.49 14.27 21.41
C LEU A 313 6.72 15.09 21.86
N ARG A 314 6.54 16.18 22.61
CA ARG A 314 7.64 17.09 22.96
C ARG A 314 8.25 16.80 24.33
N GLN A 315 7.44 16.72 25.39
CA GLN A 315 7.95 16.60 26.75
C GLN A 315 8.52 15.20 27.02
N GLU A 316 7.86 14.15 26.53
CA GLU A 316 8.29 12.78 26.79
C GLU A 316 9.24 12.21 25.73
N TRP A 317 9.01 12.49 24.43
CA TRP A 317 9.88 12.00 23.36
C TRP A 317 10.96 12.99 22.92
N GLY A 318 10.92 14.24 23.39
CA GLY A 318 11.93 15.24 23.06
C GLY A 318 11.88 15.74 21.61
N TYR A 319 10.72 15.65 20.94
CA TYR A 319 10.60 16.06 19.54
C TYR A 319 10.86 17.56 19.33
N GLY A 320 11.88 17.86 18.53
CA GLY A 320 12.30 19.23 18.20
C GLY A 320 11.88 19.74 16.81
N GLY A 321 11.19 18.91 16.02
CA GLY A 321 10.68 19.30 14.70
C GLY A 321 9.38 20.12 14.79
N PHE A 322 8.77 20.34 13.63
CA PHE A 322 7.51 21.07 13.52
C PHE A 322 6.31 20.13 13.32
N VAL A 323 5.13 20.55 13.75
CA VAL A 323 3.86 19.86 13.55
C VAL A 323 3.03 20.61 12.50
N MET A 324 2.61 19.91 11.46
CA MET A 324 1.66 20.45 10.48
C MET A 324 0.29 19.79 10.62
N SER A 325 -0.77 20.50 10.22
CA SER A 325 -2.09 19.91 10.10
C SER A 325 -2.19 19.01 8.87
N ASP A 326 -3.04 17.99 8.94
CA ASP A 326 -3.64 17.46 7.72
C ASP A 326 -4.48 18.55 7.02
N TRP A 327 -4.86 18.33 5.76
CA TRP A 327 -5.51 19.33 4.91
C TRP A 327 -6.90 19.71 5.43
N GLY A 328 -7.01 20.86 6.09
CA GLY A 328 -8.24 21.34 6.72
C GLY A 328 -8.52 20.77 8.12
N ALA A 329 -7.50 20.21 8.79
CA ALA A 329 -7.60 19.66 10.15
C ALA A 329 -7.31 20.69 11.26
N THR A 330 -7.09 21.96 10.92
CA THR A 330 -6.93 23.02 11.91
C THR A 330 -8.29 23.54 12.37
N HIS A 331 -8.44 23.84 13.67
CA HIS A 331 -9.73 24.19 14.27
C HIS A 331 -9.79 25.59 14.89
N SER A 332 -8.66 26.20 15.22
CA SER A 332 -8.60 27.52 15.82
C SER A 332 -7.26 28.20 15.60
N ALA A 333 -7.15 29.48 15.95
CA ALA A 333 -5.88 30.22 15.95
C ALA A 333 -5.06 29.94 17.23
N ALA A 334 -5.28 30.72 18.28
CA ALA A 334 -4.48 30.65 19.51
C ALA A 334 -4.51 29.28 20.22
N PRO A 335 -5.66 28.59 20.40
CA PRO A 335 -5.68 27.28 21.04
C PRO A 335 -4.86 26.22 20.28
N SER A 336 -4.96 26.14 18.95
CA SER A 336 -4.15 25.22 18.14
C SER A 336 -2.63 25.46 18.30
N VAL A 337 -2.19 26.72 18.25
CA VAL A 337 -0.76 27.06 18.43
C VAL A 337 -0.27 26.77 19.86
N LYS A 338 -1.09 27.00 20.88
CA LYS A 338 -0.78 26.66 22.28
C LYS A 338 -0.76 25.15 22.52
N ALA A 339 -1.58 24.40 21.78
CA ALA A 339 -1.61 22.95 21.83
C ALA A 339 -0.43 22.31 21.09
N GLY A 340 0.37 23.07 20.32
CA GLY A 340 1.63 22.60 19.73
C GLY A 340 1.63 22.49 18.21
N LEU A 341 0.56 22.92 17.53
CA LEU A 341 0.51 23.03 16.07
C LEU A 341 1.41 24.18 15.58
N ASP A 342 2.26 23.90 14.60
CA ASP A 342 3.20 24.88 14.05
C ASP A 342 2.84 25.35 12.63
N MET A 343 2.04 24.60 11.87
CA MET A 343 1.73 24.90 10.47
C MET A 343 0.33 24.41 10.05
N GLU A 344 -0.49 25.29 9.48
CA GLU A 344 -1.80 24.97 8.89
C GLU A 344 -1.70 24.66 7.40
N MET A 345 -2.36 23.59 6.95
CA MET A 345 -2.51 23.24 5.54
C MET A 345 -4.00 23.15 5.13
N PRO A 346 -4.36 23.48 3.87
CA PRO A 346 -3.50 24.03 2.80
C PRO A 346 -3.27 25.55 2.86
N ARG A 347 -4.08 26.29 3.62
CA ARG A 347 -4.15 27.76 3.58
C ARG A 347 -4.35 28.30 4.99
N GLY A 348 -4.05 29.58 5.21
CA GLY A 348 -4.15 30.25 6.52
C GLY A 348 -5.57 30.66 6.90
N LYS A 349 -6.51 29.71 7.08
CA LYS A 349 -7.85 30.02 7.60
C LYS A 349 -7.77 30.45 9.06
N PHE A 350 -6.90 29.81 9.85
CA PHE A 350 -6.74 30.08 11.27
C PHE A 350 -5.35 30.63 11.61
N LEU A 351 -4.31 30.17 10.92
CA LEU A 351 -2.91 30.54 11.14
C LEU A 351 -2.42 31.67 10.21
N GLY A 352 -3.36 32.35 9.53
CA GLY A 352 -3.12 33.59 8.76
C GLY A 352 -3.57 34.83 9.52
N GLU A 353 -4.49 35.63 8.95
CA GLU A 353 -4.99 36.87 9.57
C GLU A 353 -5.62 36.65 10.96
N ALA A 354 -6.34 35.54 11.17
CA ALA A 354 -6.91 35.22 12.48
C ALA A 354 -5.85 35.03 13.58
N LEU A 355 -4.65 34.57 13.22
CA LEU A 355 -3.52 34.45 14.13
C LEU A 355 -2.89 35.80 14.45
N LYS A 356 -2.78 36.68 13.45
CA LYS A 356 -2.34 38.06 13.62
C LYS A 356 -3.27 38.81 14.57
N ASP A 357 -4.58 38.64 14.42
CA ASP A 357 -5.59 39.19 15.33
C ASP A 357 -5.43 38.65 16.76
N ALA A 358 -5.17 37.35 16.92
CA ALA A 358 -4.95 36.74 18.22
C ALA A 358 -3.71 37.31 18.93
N VAL A 359 -2.63 37.59 18.19
CA VAL A 359 -1.44 38.28 18.73
C VAL A 359 -1.79 39.72 19.12
N ALA A 360 -2.50 40.45 18.28
CA ALA A 360 -2.92 41.83 18.57
C ALA A 360 -3.83 41.93 19.82
N LYS A 361 -4.64 40.90 20.08
CA LYS A 361 -5.49 40.78 21.28
C LYS A 361 -4.75 40.29 22.52
N GLY A 362 -3.47 39.93 22.42
CA GLY A 362 -2.67 39.39 23.52
C GLY A 362 -3.03 37.94 23.89
N GLU A 363 -3.77 37.23 23.04
CA GLU A 363 -4.06 35.80 23.23
C GLU A 363 -2.82 34.93 22.97
N LEU A 364 -1.93 35.42 22.10
CA LEU A 364 -0.59 34.89 21.84
C LEU A 364 0.42 36.03 21.90
N THR A 365 1.66 35.67 22.19
CA THR A 365 2.81 36.57 22.10
C THR A 365 3.55 36.35 20.78
N GLU A 366 4.35 37.31 20.34
CA GLU A 366 5.26 37.10 19.21
C GLU A 366 6.26 35.95 19.47
N ALA A 367 6.63 35.72 20.74
CA ALA A 367 7.47 34.59 21.14
C ALA A 367 6.81 33.22 20.89
N ASP A 368 5.47 33.15 20.92
CA ASP A 368 4.74 31.94 20.53
C ASP A 368 4.87 31.66 19.03
N ILE A 369 4.89 32.72 18.21
CA ILE A 369 5.10 32.62 16.76
C ILE A 369 6.55 32.24 16.47
N ASP A 370 7.51 32.90 17.14
CA ASP A 370 8.94 32.60 17.02
C ASP A 370 9.24 31.14 17.33
N ARG A 371 8.53 30.53 18.28
CA ARG A 371 8.65 29.10 18.60
C ARG A 371 8.35 28.22 17.39
N SER A 372 7.25 28.46 16.69
CA SER A 372 6.86 27.68 15.50
C SER A 372 7.83 27.92 14.34
N VAL A 373 8.18 29.19 14.07
CA VAL A 373 9.16 29.55 13.03
C VAL A 373 10.52 28.91 13.29
N ARG A 374 11.00 28.92 14.53
CA ARG A 374 12.26 28.27 14.94
C ARG A 374 12.28 26.79 14.62
N ARG A 375 11.19 26.07 14.89
CA ARG A 375 11.08 24.63 14.58
C ARG A 375 11.20 24.39 13.07
N ILE A 376 10.53 25.20 12.25
CA ILE A 376 10.58 25.11 10.79
C ILE A 376 11.98 25.44 10.26
N LEU A 377 12.54 26.60 10.63
CA LEU A 377 13.86 27.03 10.17
C LEU A 377 14.99 26.10 10.64
N THR A 378 14.85 25.48 11.81
CA THR A 378 15.82 24.48 12.30
C THR A 378 15.88 23.28 11.35
N GLN A 379 14.72 22.79 10.87
CA GLN A 379 14.70 21.69 9.91
C GLN A 379 15.20 22.11 8.53
N MET A 380 14.82 23.32 8.06
CA MET A 380 15.39 23.89 6.83
C MET A 380 16.91 23.96 6.89
N ASN A 381 17.47 24.45 8.00
CA ASN A 381 18.92 24.52 8.17
C ASN A 381 19.56 23.12 8.23
N ARG A 382 18.90 22.16 8.89
CA ARG A 382 19.39 20.78 9.00
C ARG A 382 19.56 20.10 7.65
N ILE A 383 18.63 20.33 6.71
CA ILE A 383 18.75 19.81 5.34
C ILE A 383 19.52 20.74 4.39
N GLY A 384 20.19 21.78 4.93
CA GLY A 384 21.09 22.66 4.19
C GLY A 384 20.42 23.82 3.44
N MET A 385 19.10 24.01 3.54
CA MET A 385 18.37 25.04 2.77
C MET A 385 18.73 26.47 3.14
N LEU A 386 19.22 26.72 4.35
CA LEU A 386 19.63 28.07 4.76
C LEU A 386 21.10 28.38 4.41
N GLY A 387 21.82 27.47 3.73
CA GLY A 387 23.21 27.61 3.29
C GLY A 387 23.37 28.26 1.90
N GLU A 388 24.53 28.10 1.27
CA GLU A 388 24.72 28.48 -0.14
C GLU A 388 23.98 27.50 -1.07
N ALA A 389 23.29 28.04 -2.08
CA ALA A 389 22.52 27.41 -3.15
C ALA A 389 21.99 25.97 -2.90
N VAL A 390 20.66 25.83 -2.78
CA VAL A 390 19.98 24.51 -2.75
C VAL A 390 20.35 23.74 -4.03
N GLN A 391 21.03 22.61 -3.86
CA GLN A 391 21.36 21.72 -4.96
C GLN A 391 20.08 21.08 -5.49
N ARG A 392 19.80 21.30 -6.78
CA ARG A 392 18.72 20.63 -7.51
C ARG A 392 19.35 19.53 -8.36
N PRO A 393 19.47 18.30 -7.85
CA PRO A 393 20.06 17.22 -8.61
C PRO A 393 19.26 17.00 -9.89
N PHE A 394 19.98 16.87 -11.02
CA PHE A 394 19.36 16.52 -12.29
C PHE A 394 19.11 15.02 -12.33
N GLU A 395 17.88 14.61 -12.64
CA GLU A 395 17.53 13.21 -12.80
C GLU A 395 17.96 12.72 -14.19
N ASP A 396 19.07 11.98 -14.25
CA ASP A 396 19.54 11.36 -15.48
C ASP A 396 18.89 9.99 -15.76
N GLY A 397 19.25 9.36 -16.88
CA GLY A 397 18.71 8.06 -17.27
C GLY A 397 19.17 6.90 -16.38
N ALA A 398 20.36 6.99 -15.79
CA ALA A 398 20.91 5.94 -14.93
C ALA A 398 20.21 5.94 -13.58
N GLN A 399 19.95 7.13 -13.02
CA GLN A 399 19.19 7.29 -11.78
C GLN A 399 17.75 6.79 -11.94
N ARG A 400 17.05 7.17 -13.02
CA ARG A 400 15.71 6.64 -13.34
C ARG A 400 15.70 5.12 -13.38
N LYS A 401 16.69 4.53 -14.02
CA LYS A 401 16.80 3.08 -14.09
C LYS A 401 17.02 2.47 -12.70
N ALA A 402 17.92 3.03 -11.89
CA ALA A 402 18.18 2.54 -10.54
C ALA A 402 16.93 2.59 -9.64
N HIS A 403 16.12 3.64 -9.74
CA HIS A 403 14.86 3.74 -8.99
C HIS A 403 13.80 2.76 -9.49
N ALA A 404 13.71 2.56 -10.81
CA ALA A 404 12.84 1.53 -11.39
C ALA A 404 13.28 0.10 -11.00
N ASP A 405 14.58 -0.17 -10.95
CA ASP A 405 15.15 -1.44 -10.49
C ASP A 405 14.85 -1.67 -9.00
N LEU A 406 14.93 -0.61 -8.16
CA LEU A 406 14.53 -0.68 -6.76
C LEU A 406 13.01 -0.93 -6.61
N ALA A 407 12.17 -0.32 -7.45
CA ALA A 407 10.74 -0.60 -7.45
C ALA A 407 10.45 -2.06 -7.81
N LEU A 408 11.18 -2.63 -8.78
CA LEU A 408 11.14 -4.06 -9.10
C LEU A 408 11.56 -4.92 -7.90
N GLU A 409 12.68 -4.59 -7.25
CA GLU A 409 13.20 -5.33 -6.10
C GLU A 409 12.19 -5.36 -4.95
N ILE A 410 11.61 -4.21 -4.59
CA ILE A 410 10.57 -4.14 -3.56
C ILE A 410 9.34 -4.98 -3.95
N ALA A 411 8.93 -4.98 -5.23
CA ALA A 411 7.80 -5.78 -5.70
C ALA A 411 8.09 -7.29 -5.60
N LEU A 412 9.29 -7.72 -5.96
CA LEU A 412 9.74 -9.12 -5.87
C LEU A 412 9.85 -9.60 -4.42
N GLU A 413 10.45 -8.79 -3.55
CA GLU A 413 10.70 -9.13 -2.15
C GLU A 413 9.45 -8.98 -1.27
N GLY A 414 8.50 -8.12 -1.67
CA GLY A 414 7.27 -7.83 -0.94
C GLY A 414 6.09 -8.74 -1.32
N ALA A 415 6.14 -9.39 -2.48
CA ALA A 415 5.10 -10.32 -2.91
C ALA A 415 5.06 -11.57 -2.01
N VAL A 416 3.85 -11.98 -1.65
CA VAL A 416 3.62 -13.09 -0.70
C VAL A 416 2.93 -14.26 -1.42
N LEU A 417 3.61 -15.41 -1.51
CA LEU A 417 2.97 -16.64 -1.97
C LEU A 417 2.13 -17.22 -0.84
N LEU A 418 0.81 -17.17 -0.95
CA LEU A 418 -0.11 -17.59 0.11
C LEU A 418 -0.44 -19.08 0.03
N LYS A 419 -0.53 -19.61 -1.18
CA LYS A 419 -0.85 -21.02 -1.46
C LYS A 419 -0.08 -21.51 -2.67
N ASN A 420 0.39 -22.76 -2.65
CA ASN A 420 0.99 -23.42 -3.80
C ASN A 420 0.90 -24.96 -3.68
N ASP A 421 -0.22 -25.53 -4.14
CA ASP A 421 -0.49 -26.96 -4.08
C ASP A 421 0.03 -27.68 -5.33
N GLY A 422 0.65 -28.85 -5.13
CA GLY A 422 1.06 -29.74 -6.22
C GLY A 422 2.18 -29.19 -7.11
N GLY A 423 2.86 -28.11 -6.70
CA GLY A 423 3.94 -27.50 -7.46
C GLY A 423 3.50 -26.84 -8.76
N VAL A 424 2.28 -26.29 -8.81
CA VAL A 424 1.78 -25.55 -10.00
C VAL A 424 2.66 -24.34 -10.32
N LEU A 425 3.21 -23.70 -9.28
CA LEU A 425 4.25 -22.68 -9.40
C LEU A 425 5.59 -23.22 -8.88
N PRO A 426 6.73 -22.83 -9.49
CA PRO A 426 6.83 -21.95 -10.66
C PRO A 426 6.40 -22.63 -11.97
N LEU A 427 5.91 -21.83 -12.93
CA LEU A 427 5.52 -22.30 -14.27
C LEU A 427 6.75 -22.74 -15.06
N SER A 428 6.69 -23.94 -15.64
CA SER A 428 7.68 -24.36 -16.64
C SER A 428 7.56 -23.51 -17.91
N ALA A 429 8.66 -23.37 -18.66
CA ALA A 429 8.64 -22.69 -19.96
C ALA A 429 7.59 -23.27 -20.94
N ALA A 430 7.41 -24.60 -20.92
CA ALA A 430 6.41 -25.27 -21.77
C ALA A 430 4.96 -24.98 -21.33
N THR A 431 4.72 -24.83 -20.02
CA THR A 431 3.42 -24.44 -19.48
C THR A 431 3.12 -22.98 -19.77
N LEU A 432 4.11 -22.10 -19.59
CA LEU A 432 3.99 -20.65 -19.81
C LEU A 432 3.47 -20.32 -21.21
N GLN A 433 3.96 -21.00 -22.24
CA GLN A 433 3.53 -20.79 -23.63
C GLN A 433 2.05 -21.08 -23.90
N LYS A 434 1.35 -21.72 -22.95
CA LYS A 434 -0.01 -22.22 -23.13
C LYS A 434 -0.98 -21.71 -22.07
N VAL A 435 -0.56 -20.81 -21.18
CA VAL A 435 -1.45 -20.32 -20.11
C VAL A 435 -2.60 -19.49 -20.67
N ALA A 436 -3.76 -19.57 -20.00
CA ALA A 436 -4.83 -18.60 -20.17
C ALA A 436 -4.68 -17.51 -19.11
N VAL A 437 -4.49 -16.27 -19.55
CA VAL A 437 -4.44 -15.08 -18.68
C VAL A 437 -5.83 -14.46 -18.62
N ILE A 438 -6.38 -14.32 -17.43
CA ILE A 438 -7.78 -13.92 -17.21
C ILE A 438 -7.83 -12.75 -16.23
N GLY A 439 -8.68 -11.76 -16.50
CA GLY A 439 -8.91 -10.62 -15.62
C GLY A 439 -8.28 -9.33 -16.16
N PRO A 440 -8.94 -8.16 -15.95
CA PRO A 440 -8.57 -6.92 -16.60
C PRO A 440 -7.21 -6.37 -16.14
N THR A 441 -6.82 -6.59 -14.88
CA THR A 441 -5.57 -6.04 -14.32
C THR A 441 -4.31 -6.74 -14.82
N ALA A 442 -4.44 -7.82 -15.58
CA ALA A 442 -3.33 -8.39 -16.34
C ALA A 442 -2.85 -7.46 -17.47
N LYS A 443 -3.74 -6.64 -18.05
CA LYS A 443 -3.41 -5.66 -19.10
C LYS A 443 -3.50 -4.21 -18.63
N ARG A 444 -4.42 -3.91 -17.71
CA ARG A 444 -4.61 -2.58 -17.09
C ARG A 444 -4.04 -2.61 -15.67
N ALA A 445 -2.73 -2.48 -15.56
CA ALA A 445 -2.02 -2.67 -14.29
C ALA A 445 -2.56 -1.72 -13.20
N LEU A 446 -2.96 -2.30 -12.07
CA LEU A 446 -3.20 -1.57 -10.83
C LEU A 446 -1.89 -1.50 -10.06
N TYR A 447 -1.16 -0.40 -10.24
CA TYR A 447 0.22 -0.26 -9.74
C TYR A 447 0.30 0.40 -8.35
N GLY A 448 -0.72 1.17 -7.95
CA GLY A 448 -0.77 1.92 -6.69
C GLY A 448 -2.21 2.05 -6.18
N GLY A 449 -2.33 2.45 -4.92
CA GLY A 449 -3.63 2.86 -4.35
C GLY A 449 -3.96 4.30 -4.73
N GLY A 450 -5.17 4.73 -4.39
CA GLY A 450 -5.67 6.06 -4.70
C GLY A 450 -5.29 7.12 -3.69
N GLY A 451 -5.88 8.30 -3.85
CA GLY A 451 -5.75 9.38 -2.89
C GLY A 451 -4.46 10.17 -2.97
N SER A 452 -4.06 10.76 -1.84
CA SER A 452 -2.82 11.54 -1.74
C SER A 452 -1.57 10.75 -2.10
N ALA A 453 -1.58 9.43 -1.94
CA ALA A 453 -0.46 8.54 -2.25
C ALA A 453 -0.28 8.20 -3.74
N GLU A 454 -1.22 8.56 -4.62
CA GLU A 454 -1.15 8.21 -6.05
C GLU A 454 0.05 8.89 -6.73
N VAL A 455 0.87 8.14 -7.46
CA VAL A 455 2.04 8.66 -8.17
C VAL A 455 1.89 8.42 -9.67
N LYS A 456 2.01 9.47 -10.49
CA LYS A 456 2.02 9.31 -11.95
C LYS A 456 3.34 8.65 -12.39
N PRO A 457 3.34 7.39 -12.86
CA PRO A 457 4.57 6.65 -13.12
C PRO A 457 5.36 7.22 -14.31
N THR A 458 6.68 7.08 -14.30
CA THR A 458 7.54 7.43 -15.46
C THR A 458 7.36 6.46 -16.63
N ALA A 459 7.09 5.20 -16.33
CA ALA A 459 6.78 4.12 -17.27
C ALA A 459 5.98 3.06 -16.50
N LEU A 460 5.07 2.36 -17.16
CA LEU A 460 4.24 1.35 -16.53
C LEU A 460 4.23 0.09 -17.40
N ASP A 461 4.62 -1.04 -16.82
CA ASP A 461 4.47 -2.35 -17.45
C ASP A 461 3.13 -3.01 -17.07
N ASN A 462 2.83 -4.18 -17.66
CA ASN A 462 1.70 -5.01 -17.25
C ASN A 462 2.08 -6.50 -17.28
N PRO A 463 1.43 -7.33 -16.43
CA PRO A 463 1.73 -8.76 -16.35
C PRO A 463 1.55 -9.53 -17.65
N TYR A 464 0.55 -9.19 -18.48
CA TYR A 464 0.27 -9.90 -19.73
C TYR A 464 1.43 -9.78 -20.72
N GLU A 465 1.92 -8.55 -20.95
CA GLU A 465 3.06 -8.30 -21.84
C GLU A 465 4.35 -8.89 -21.29
N ALA A 466 4.59 -8.77 -19.97
CA ALA A 466 5.76 -9.37 -19.33
C ALA A 466 5.77 -10.91 -19.47
N LEU A 467 4.65 -11.58 -19.20
CA LEU A 467 4.51 -13.03 -19.38
C LEU A 467 4.66 -13.43 -20.85
N GLY A 468 4.06 -12.68 -21.78
CA GLY A 468 4.18 -12.93 -23.22
C GLY A 468 5.62 -12.78 -23.74
N ALA A 469 6.35 -11.78 -23.25
CA ALA A 469 7.77 -11.58 -23.57
C ALA A 469 8.61 -12.77 -23.09
N GLN A 470 8.33 -13.31 -21.89
CA GLN A 470 9.00 -14.51 -21.38
C GLN A 470 8.59 -15.79 -22.11
N ALA A 471 7.35 -15.87 -22.58
CA ALA A 471 6.85 -16.98 -23.38
C ALA A 471 7.42 -16.99 -24.82
N GLY A 472 7.81 -15.81 -25.33
CA GLY A 472 8.21 -15.58 -26.72
C GLY A 472 7.03 -15.44 -27.68
N ALA A 473 5.80 -15.29 -27.19
CA ALA A 473 4.58 -15.15 -27.99
C ALA A 473 3.42 -14.53 -27.18
N PRO A 474 2.43 -13.90 -27.83
CA PRO A 474 1.20 -13.48 -27.17
C PRO A 474 0.46 -14.66 -26.53
N LEU A 475 -0.11 -14.44 -25.35
CA LEU A 475 -0.84 -15.44 -24.59
C LEU A 475 -2.35 -15.34 -24.84
N VAL A 476 -3.08 -16.43 -24.60
CA VAL A 476 -4.55 -16.41 -24.59
C VAL A 476 -5.00 -15.47 -23.47
N PHE A 477 -5.86 -14.52 -23.81
CA PHE A 477 -6.44 -13.57 -22.88
C PHE A 477 -7.96 -13.62 -22.89
N ALA A 478 -8.57 -13.66 -21.71
CA ALA A 478 -10.00 -13.41 -21.55
C ALA A 478 -10.21 -12.32 -20.50
N GLU A 479 -11.09 -11.36 -20.78
CA GLU A 479 -11.33 -10.24 -19.88
C GLU A 479 -11.94 -10.71 -18.55
N GLY A 480 -12.96 -11.57 -18.59
CA GLY A 480 -13.66 -12.13 -17.43
C GLY A 480 -14.49 -11.12 -16.62
N LEU A 481 -14.03 -9.87 -16.55
CA LEU A 481 -14.67 -8.72 -15.94
C LEU A 481 -14.38 -7.47 -16.77
N ARG A 482 -15.42 -6.85 -17.32
CA ARG A 482 -15.30 -5.59 -18.05
C ARG A 482 -15.48 -4.40 -17.13
N LEU A 483 -14.38 -3.72 -16.79
CA LEU A 483 -14.38 -2.64 -15.80
C LEU A 483 -15.24 -1.44 -16.19
N GLU A 484 -15.36 -1.14 -17.49
CA GLU A 484 -16.11 0.01 -18.01
C GLU A 484 -17.51 -0.32 -18.52
N GLY A 485 -17.94 -1.59 -18.42
CA GLY A 485 -19.23 -2.04 -18.92
C GLY A 485 -19.44 -1.75 -20.41
N GLU A 486 -20.70 -1.52 -20.78
CA GLU A 486 -21.12 -1.05 -22.10
C GLU A 486 -22.01 0.20 -21.92
N PRO A 487 -22.00 1.16 -22.86
CA PRO A 487 -22.93 2.29 -22.82
C PRO A 487 -24.38 1.80 -22.69
N ILE A 488 -25.17 2.43 -21.82
CA ILE A 488 -26.59 2.07 -21.68
C ILE A 488 -27.29 2.37 -23.01
N ALA A 489 -28.00 1.38 -23.55
CA ALA A 489 -28.74 1.56 -24.79
C ALA A 489 -29.81 2.64 -24.63
N ALA A 490 -29.95 3.53 -25.63
CA ALA A 490 -30.96 4.60 -25.59
C ALA A 490 -32.39 4.06 -25.42
N THR A 491 -32.68 2.85 -25.88
CA THR A 491 -33.97 2.17 -25.70
C THR A 491 -34.25 1.74 -24.26
N ALA A 492 -33.23 1.63 -23.41
CA ALA A 492 -33.38 1.30 -22.00
C ALA A 492 -33.60 2.54 -21.13
N LEU A 493 -33.41 3.74 -21.69
CA LEU A 493 -33.65 5.01 -21.03
C LEU A 493 -34.88 5.69 -21.64
N GLY A 494 -35.60 6.45 -20.84
CA GLY A 494 -36.66 7.31 -21.36
C GLY A 494 -37.10 8.36 -20.36
N SER A 495 -37.77 9.39 -20.86
CA SER A 495 -38.41 10.44 -20.08
C SER A 495 -39.79 10.73 -20.66
N ASP A 496 -40.54 11.63 -20.04
CA ASP A 496 -41.84 12.08 -20.56
C ASP A 496 -41.71 12.77 -21.94
N SER A 497 -40.49 13.20 -22.29
CA SER A 497 -40.14 13.80 -23.59
C SER A 497 -39.64 12.81 -24.65
N GLY A 498 -39.56 11.51 -24.35
CA GLY A 498 -39.22 10.47 -25.33
C GLY A 498 -38.11 9.51 -24.88
N PRO A 499 -37.68 8.57 -25.77
CA PRO A 499 -36.64 7.59 -25.47
C PRO A 499 -35.25 8.23 -25.33
N GLY A 500 -34.34 7.51 -24.68
CA GLY A 500 -33.01 8.00 -24.36
C GLY A 500 -33.08 9.12 -23.31
N LEU A 501 -32.24 10.12 -23.51
CA LEU A 501 -32.16 11.30 -22.62
C LEU A 501 -32.87 12.49 -23.25
N ALA A 502 -33.92 12.23 -24.05
CA ALA A 502 -34.73 13.27 -24.64
C ALA A 502 -35.25 14.22 -23.54
N GLY A 503 -35.30 15.53 -23.85
CA GLY A 503 -35.71 16.59 -22.92
C GLY A 503 -34.66 17.07 -21.92
N ALA A 504 -33.42 16.57 -22.00
CA ALA A 504 -32.32 17.13 -21.21
C ALA A 504 -32.02 18.58 -21.65
N THR A 505 -32.05 19.54 -20.72
CA THR A 505 -31.76 20.96 -20.98
C THR A 505 -30.24 21.21 -20.96
N GLY A 506 -29.48 20.67 -21.92
CA GLY A 506 -28.02 20.83 -22.04
C GLY A 506 -27.28 19.59 -22.59
N PRO A 507 -25.95 19.63 -22.81
CA PRO A 507 -25.19 18.47 -23.29
C PRO A 507 -24.96 17.48 -22.15
N PHE A 508 -25.83 16.48 -22.02
CA PHE A 508 -25.78 15.60 -20.85
C PHE A 508 -25.08 14.27 -21.04
N ILE A 509 -24.92 13.73 -22.25
CA ILE A 509 -24.27 12.43 -22.46
C ILE A 509 -23.56 12.38 -23.83
N GLY A 510 -22.34 11.83 -23.84
CA GLY A 510 -21.55 11.60 -25.05
C GLY A 510 -20.40 12.60 -25.26
N ALA A 511 -20.00 12.83 -26.51
CA ALA A 511 -18.87 13.69 -26.86
C ALA A 511 -19.10 15.20 -26.63
N ALA A 512 -20.32 15.60 -26.27
CA ALA A 512 -20.66 16.98 -25.93
C ALA A 512 -20.35 17.26 -24.45
N SER A 513 -19.46 18.19 -24.18
CA SER A 513 -19.07 18.56 -22.81
C SER A 513 -19.97 19.64 -22.22
N LEU A 514 -20.25 19.53 -20.92
CA LEU A 514 -20.75 20.64 -20.12
C LEU A 514 -19.60 21.61 -19.85
N ASP A 515 -19.78 22.89 -20.19
CA ASP A 515 -18.73 23.90 -20.02
C ASP A 515 -18.41 24.13 -18.54
N LYS A 516 -17.23 24.71 -18.28
CA LYS A 516 -16.71 24.97 -16.93
C LYS A 516 -17.74 25.72 -16.07
N SER A 517 -17.80 25.39 -14.79
CA SER A 517 -18.72 25.96 -13.79
C SER A 517 -20.22 25.80 -14.08
N GLN A 518 -20.62 25.15 -15.18
CA GLN A 518 -22.02 24.88 -15.44
C GLN A 518 -22.51 23.69 -14.63
N SER A 519 -23.78 23.75 -14.25
CA SER A 519 -24.50 22.68 -13.56
C SER A 519 -25.67 22.24 -14.39
N ALA A 520 -26.04 20.98 -14.22
CA ALA A 520 -26.92 20.34 -15.15
C ALA A 520 -27.60 19.14 -14.43
N SER A 521 -28.90 18.89 -14.64
CA SER A 521 -29.60 17.70 -14.16
C SER A 521 -30.45 17.02 -15.25
N TRP A 522 -30.56 15.70 -15.19
CA TRP A 522 -31.50 14.91 -15.99
C TRP A 522 -32.32 13.98 -15.10
N GLU A 523 -33.58 13.77 -15.44
CA GLU A 523 -34.46 12.84 -14.74
C GLU A 523 -35.30 12.07 -15.75
N GLY A 524 -35.45 10.77 -15.51
CA GLY A 524 -36.28 9.90 -16.32
C GLY A 524 -36.35 8.51 -15.70
N TRP A 525 -36.39 7.50 -16.56
CA TRP A 525 -36.58 6.11 -16.20
C TRP A 525 -35.52 5.25 -16.87
N ILE A 526 -35.12 4.19 -16.17
CA ILE A 526 -34.43 3.04 -16.75
C ILE A 526 -35.37 1.84 -16.76
N THR A 527 -35.49 1.17 -17.90
CA THR A 527 -36.25 -0.06 -18.08
C THR A 527 -35.34 -1.15 -18.62
N VAL A 528 -35.24 -2.26 -17.91
CA VAL A 528 -34.32 -3.34 -18.26
C VAL A 528 -35.04 -4.51 -18.96
N PRO A 529 -34.36 -5.23 -19.89
CA PRO A 529 -34.94 -6.35 -20.61
C PRO A 529 -34.95 -7.67 -19.82
N GLU A 530 -34.15 -7.77 -18.77
CA GLU A 530 -33.98 -8.98 -17.96
C GLU A 530 -33.92 -8.61 -16.47
N THR A 531 -34.60 -9.36 -15.61
CA THR A 531 -34.51 -9.19 -14.15
C THR A 531 -33.16 -9.71 -13.66
N GLY A 532 -32.45 -8.93 -12.86
CA GLY A 532 -31.20 -9.35 -12.26
C GLY A 532 -30.33 -8.20 -11.77
N ASP A 533 -29.08 -8.54 -11.47
CA ASP A 533 -28.10 -7.58 -10.98
C ASP A 533 -27.41 -6.87 -12.15
N TYR A 534 -27.54 -5.55 -12.16
CA TYR A 534 -26.85 -4.65 -13.08
C TYR A 534 -25.80 -3.87 -12.31
N GLU A 535 -24.62 -3.72 -12.89
CA GLU A 535 -23.65 -2.75 -12.39
C GLU A 535 -23.84 -1.46 -13.17
N LEU A 536 -24.51 -0.47 -12.58
CA LEU A 536 -24.66 0.85 -13.20
C LEU A 536 -23.41 1.68 -12.95
N MET A 537 -22.93 2.36 -13.99
CA MET A 537 -21.70 3.13 -13.97
C MET A 537 -21.92 4.55 -14.51
N LEU A 538 -21.30 5.51 -13.83
CA LEU A 538 -21.12 6.86 -14.30
C LEU A 538 -19.64 7.08 -14.63
N GLN A 539 -19.38 7.49 -15.87
CA GLN A 539 -18.04 7.75 -16.37
C GLN A 539 -17.90 9.22 -16.71
N PHE A 540 -16.87 9.88 -16.19
CA PHE A 540 -16.77 11.34 -16.25
C PHE A 540 -15.33 11.85 -16.33
N THR A 541 -15.12 13.05 -16.88
CA THR A 541 -13.79 13.68 -16.80
C THR A 541 -13.45 14.05 -15.36
N PRO A 542 -12.16 14.12 -15.00
CA PRO A 542 -11.74 14.59 -13.69
C PRO A 542 -12.43 15.90 -13.29
N VAL A 543 -12.87 15.96 -12.05
CA VAL A 543 -13.68 17.07 -11.51
C VAL A 543 -12.84 18.14 -10.80
N GLY A 544 -11.54 18.23 -11.11
CA GLY A 544 -10.59 19.16 -10.50
C GLY A 544 -9.85 18.60 -9.27
N GLY A 545 -8.65 19.13 -9.00
CA GLY A 545 -7.71 18.59 -8.01
C GLY A 545 -7.69 19.31 -6.65
N LEU A 546 -6.75 18.91 -5.78
CA LEU A 546 -6.56 19.43 -4.42
C LEU A 546 -6.41 20.95 -4.31
N ALA A 547 -5.83 21.59 -5.34
CA ALA A 547 -5.61 23.03 -5.37
C ALA A 547 -6.91 23.86 -5.45
N LEU A 548 -8.01 23.24 -5.91
CA LEU A 548 -9.32 23.88 -5.96
C LEU A 548 -10.00 23.83 -4.60
N ALA A 549 -10.69 24.93 -4.26
CA ALA A 549 -11.65 24.92 -3.16
C ALA A 549 -12.77 23.93 -3.45
N GLU A 550 -13.38 23.38 -2.40
CA GLU A 550 -14.44 22.37 -2.53
C GLU A 550 -15.62 22.86 -3.39
N ALA A 551 -16.00 24.13 -3.25
CA ALA A 551 -17.04 24.76 -4.04
C ALA A 551 -16.71 24.88 -5.54
N ASP A 552 -15.44 24.78 -5.93
CA ASP A 552 -14.97 24.91 -7.32
C ASP A 552 -14.74 23.56 -8.00
N ARG A 553 -14.90 22.47 -7.27
CA ARG A 553 -14.82 21.11 -7.81
C ARG A 553 -16.11 20.75 -8.54
N GLY A 554 -15.97 19.88 -9.53
CA GLY A 554 -17.09 19.26 -10.20
C GLY A 554 -17.73 18.17 -9.34
N MET A 555 -18.95 17.80 -9.69
CA MET A 555 -19.77 16.81 -8.99
C MET A 555 -20.51 15.98 -10.03
N ALA A 556 -20.76 14.71 -9.71
CA ALA A 556 -21.52 13.82 -10.59
C ALA A 556 -22.25 12.72 -9.80
N ASP A 557 -23.53 12.93 -9.53
CA ASP A 557 -24.35 12.07 -8.67
C ASP A 557 -25.43 11.33 -9.46
N VAL A 558 -25.69 10.07 -9.10
CA VAL A 558 -26.80 9.26 -9.64
C VAL A 558 -27.70 8.78 -8.51
N GLU A 559 -29.00 9.01 -8.66
CA GLU A 559 -30.05 8.44 -7.80
C GLU A 559 -30.90 7.46 -8.59
N LEU A 560 -31.23 6.34 -7.96
CA LEU A 560 -32.14 5.31 -8.46
C LEU A 560 -33.29 5.14 -7.46
N ASP A 561 -34.53 5.31 -7.90
CA ASP A 561 -35.74 5.22 -7.08
C ASP A 561 -35.68 6.07 -5.81
N GLY A 562 -35.09 7.27 -5.91
CA GLY A 562 -34.91 8.22 -4.80
C GLY A 562 -33.76 7.89 -3.84
N LYS A 563 -32.98 6.83 -4.10
CA LYS A 563 -31.78 6.48 -3.36
C LYS A 563 -30.53 6.87 -4.16
N ARG A 564 -29.65 7.67 -3.57
CA ARG A 564 -28.32 7.96 -4.16
C ARG A 564 -27.48 6.69 -4.21
N ILE A 565 -27.09 6.29 -5.42
CA ILE A 565 -26.30 5.07 -5.68
C ILE A 565 -24.86 5.36 -6.10
N ILE A 566 -24.60 6.54 -6.67
CA ILE A 566 -23.27 7.01 -7.08
C ILE A 566 -23.13 8.44 -6.56
N GLU A 567 -22.00 8.72 -5.92
CA GLU A 567 -21.60 10.04 -5.44
C GLU A 567 -20.21 10.35 -5.99
N GLY A 568 -20.18 11.19 -7.03
CA GLY A 568 -18.97 11.56 -7.75
C GLY A 568 -18.57 13.01 -7.44
N GLY A 569 -17.26 13.27 -7.39
CA GLY A 569 -16.72 14.59 -7.05
C GLY A 569 -16.16 14.71 -5.63
N ARG A 570 -16.18 13.62 -4.85
CA ARG A 570 -15.46 13.55 -3.59
C ARG A 570 -13.95 13.65 -3.85
N LEU A 571 -13.26 14.38 -2.98
CA LEU A 571 -11.79 14.42 -3.03
C LEU A 571 -11.26 13.04 -2.67
N PHE A 572 -10.43 12.47 -3.54
CA PHE A 572 -9.77 11.16 -3.37
C PHE A 572 -10.69 9.92 -3.30
N GLY A 573 -11.98 10.08 -2.99
CA GLY A 573 -12.99 9.02 -3.04
C GLY A 573 -13.98 9.19 -4.19
N GLY A 574 -14.90 8.24 -4.32
CA GLY A 574 -15.99 8.37 -5.29
C GLY A 574 -15.57 8.24 -6.76
N ALA A 575 -14.49 7.53 -7.05
CA ALA A 575 -14.15 7.04 -8.39
C ALA A 575 -13.22 5.83 -8.28
N ARG A 576 -13.26 4.95 -9.28
CA ARG A 576 -12.26 3.90 -9.49
C ARG A 576 -10.94 4.52 -9.92
N LEU A 577 -9.84 3.90 -9.50
CA LEU A 577 -8.47 4.21 -9.88
C LEU A 577 -8.19 3.80 -11.32
N ILE A 578 -8.74 2.66 -11.76
CA ILE A 578 -8.62 2.20 -13.12
C ILE A 578 -9.61 2.96 -14.00
N LYS A 579 -9.12 4.04 -14.62
CA LYS A 579 -9.82 4.85 -15.62
C LYS A 579 -10.25 4.03 -16.82
N THR A 580 -11.32 4.42 -17.48
CA THR A 580 -11.78 3.80 -18.74
C THR A 580 -10.69 3.83 -19.82
N SER A 581 -10.84 3.00 -20.84
CA SER A 581 -9.94 2.95 -22.00
C SER A 581 -9.72 4.31 -22.69
N ASP A 582 -10.70 5.21 -22.63
CA ASP A 582 -10.63 6.59 -23.13
C ASP A 582 -10.28 7.66 -22.07
N GLY A 583 -9.88 7.23 -20.87
CA GLY A 583 -9.30 8.09 -19.83
C GLY A 583 -10.29 8.79 -18.90
N LEU A 584 -11.57 8.40 -18.90
CA LEU A 584 -12.57 8.91 -17.95
C LEU A 584 -12.42 8.23 -16.58
N LEU A 585 -12.70 8.98 -15.52
CA LEU A 585 -13.01 8.40 -14.22
C LEU A 585 -14.24 7.52 -14.37
N ASN A 586 -14.30 6.44 -13.59
CA ASN A 586 -15.38 5.48 -13.66
C ASN A 586 -15.84 5.20 -12.24
N GLN A 587 -17.13 5.30 -11.97
CA GLN A 587 -17.70 4.91 -10.68
C GLN A 587 -18.92 4.05 -10.95
N GLY A 588 -19.09 2.97 -10.19
CA GLY A 588 -20.21 2.08 -10.42
C GLY A 588 -20.69 1.39 -9.16
N GLN A 589 -21.96 1.02 -9.19
CA GLN A 589 -22.69 0.42 -8.09
C GLN A 589 -23.57 -0.71 -8.64
N VAL A 590 -23.52 -1.87 -7.98
CA VAL A 590 -24.43 -2.98 -8.29
C VAL A 590 -25.82 -2.68 -7.72
N VAL A 591 -26.84 -2.86 -8.55
CA VAL A 591 -28.26 -2.68 -8.24
C VAL A 591 -29.06 -3.84 -8.83
N HIS A 592 -30.16 -4.21 -8.17
CA HIS A 592 -31.11 -5.20 -8.68
C HIS A 592 -32.25 -4.49 -9.40
N LEU A 593 -32.56 -4.90 -10.64
CA LEU A 593 -33.59 -4.28 -11.48
C LEU A 593 -34.55 -5.36 -12.00
N GLU A 594 -35.84 -5.02 -12.13
CA GLU A 594 -36.88 -5.94 -12.62
C GLU A 594 -37.21 -5.70 -14.10
N ALA A 595 -37.34 -6.77 -14.88
CA ALA A 595 -37.64 -6.70 -16.31
C ALA A 595 -38.95 -5.97 -16.58
N GLY A 596 -38.92 -5.01 -17.50
CA GLY A 596 -40.09 -4.23 -17.90
C GLY A 596 -40.59 -3.20 -16.87
N VAL A 597 -40.01 -3.17 -15.67
CA VAL A 597 -40.33 -2.16 -14.65
C VAL A 597 -39.56 -0.87 -14.95
N ARG A 598 -40.24 0.27 -14.83
CA ARG A 598 -39.62 1.59 -14.92
C ARG A 598 -39.06 1.96 -13.54
N HIS A 599 -37.75 2.03 -13.42
CA HIS A 599 -37.07 2.57 -12.24
C HIS A 599 -36.71 4.03 -12.48
N ARG A 600 -36.99 4.92 -11.53
CA ARG A 600 -36.70 6.35 -11.65
C ARG A 600 -35.20 6.57 -11.56
N LEU A 601 -34.61 7.25 -12.55
CA LEU A 601 -33.18 7.54 -12.60
C LEU A 601 -32.99 9.06 -12.66
N LYS A 602 -32.18 9.60 -11.76
CA LYS A 602 -31.83 11.02 -11.73
C LYS A 602 -30.32 11.20 -11.74
N LEU A 603 -29.85 12.09 -12.60
CA LEU A 603 -28.46 12.49 -12.74
C LEU A 603 -28.34 13.97 -12.33
N SER A 604 -27.40 14.28 -11.44
CA SER A 604 -27.08 15.66 -11.05
C SER A 604 -25.59 15.90 -11.21
N VAL A 605 -25.19 16.85 -12.06
CA VAL A 605 -23.78 17.09 -12.39
C VAL A 605 -23.42 18.58 -12.32
N LYS A 606 -22.14 18.83 -12.04
CA LYS A 606 -21.53 20.15 -12.08
C LYS A 606 -20.12 20.04 -12.64
N ALA A 607 -19.79 20.83 -13.65
CA ALA A 607 -18.42 20.94 -14.14
C ALA A 607 -17.56 21.73 -13.15
N SER A 608 -16.28 21.39 -13.08
CA SER A 608 -15.34 22.15 -12.24
C SER A 608 -15.15 23.58 -12.77
N ALA A 609 -14.55 24.44 -11.95
CA ALA A 609 -14.24 25.81 -12.34
C ALA A 609 -13.21 25.90 -13.48
N VAL A 610 -12.43 24.84 -13.72
CA VAL A 610 -11.24 24.88 -14.60
C VAL A 610 -11.27 23.89 -15.75
N GLU A 611 -12.09 22.84 -15.68
CA GLU A 611 -12.21 21.80 -16.70
C GLU A 611 -13.68 21.54 -17.08
N PRO A 612 -13.97 21.40 -18.39
CA PRO A 612 -15.30 21.00 -18.85
C PRO A 612 -15.58 19.53 -18.47
N LEU A 613 -16.85 19.19 -18.31
CA LEU A 613 -17.29 17.87 -17.88
C LEU A 613 -17.82 17.04 -19.05
N ARG A 614 -17.19 15.90 -19.34
CA ARG A 614 -17.74 14.85 -20.23
C ARG A 614 -18.33 13.74 -19.38
N LEU A 615 -19.40 13.10 -19.86
CA LEU A 615 -20.22 12.16 -19.09
C LEU A 615 -20.68 10.98 -19.97
N ARG A 616 -20.70 9.77 -19.42
CA ARG A 616 -21.26 8.57 -20.03
C ARG A 616 -21.89 7.67 -18.97
N LEU A 617 -23.14 7.28 -19.18
CA LEU A 617 -23.75 6.18 -18.42
C LEU A 617 -23.43 4.85 -19.10
N ALA A 618 -22.93 3.92 -18.31
CA ALA A 618 -22.62 2.57 -18.76
C ALA A 618 -23.20 1.54 -17.78
N TRP A 619 -23.27 0.29 -18.20
CA TRP A 619 -23.71 -0.80 -17.35
C TRP A 619 -22.98 -2.12 -17.66
N THR A 620 -22.95 -3.02 -16.68
CA THR A 620 -22.77 -4.45 -16.94
C THR A 620 -24.11 -5.13 -16.74
N THR A 621 -24.67 -5.72 -17.80
CA THR A 621 -25.94 -6.46 -17.74
C THR A 621 -25.72 -7.91 -17.27
N PRO A 622 -26.76 -8.61 -16.77
CA PRO A 622 -26.67 -10.05 -16.46
C PRO A 622 -26.21 -10.89 -17.67
N ALA A 623 -26.69 -10.57 -18.86
CA ALA A 623 -26.30 -11.25 -20.10
C ALA A 623 -24.82 -11.04 -20.45
N LEU A 624 -24.33 -9.80 -20.40
CA LEU A 624 -22.92 -9.49 -20.63
C LEU A 624 -22.04 -10.18 -19.59
N ARG A 625 -22.48 -10.20 -18.34
CA ARG A 625 -21.77 -10.89 -17.26
C ARG A 625 -21.62 -12.39 -17.54
N ARG A 626 -22.70 -13.08 -17.92
CA ARG A 626 -22.65 -14.51 -18.30
C ARG A 626 -21.70 -14.73 -19.47
N GLN A 627 -21.78 -13.91 -20.51
CA GLN A 627 -20.89 -14.01 -21.68
C GLN A 627 -19.41 -13.88 -21.30
N LEU A 628 -19.06 -12.94 -20.42
CA LEU A 628 -17.68 -12.75 -19.95
C LEU A 628 -17.18 -13.95 -19.12
N LEU A 629 -18.03 -14.51 -18.26
CA LEU A 629 -17.71 -15.70 -17.47
C LEU A 629 -17.53 -16.94 -18.34
N ASP A 630 -18.40 -17.15 -19.33
CA ASP A 630 -18.31 -18.27 -20.27
C ASP A 630 -17.04 -18.19 -21.11
N ALA A 631 -16.68 -16.99 -21.58
CA ALA A 631 -15.43 -16.77 -22.32
C ALA A 631 -14.19 -17.05 -21.45
N ALA A 632 -14.20 -16.62 -20.19
CA ALA A 632 -13.12 -16.90 -19.23
C ALA A 632 -13.00 -18.41 -18.95
N ALA A 633 -14.12 -19.09 -18.70
CA ALA A 633 -14.15 -20.53 -18.48
C ALA A 633 -13.69 -21.32 -19.72
N ALA A 634 -14.09 -20.89 -20.92
CA ALA A 634 -13.64 -21.51 -22.17
C ALA A 634 -12.13 -21.36 -22.38
N ALA A 635 -11.58 -20.16 -22.16
CA ALA A 635 -10.14 -19.92 -22.21
C ALA A 635 -9.38 -20.77 -21.18
N ALA A 636 -9.89 -20.84 -19.94
CA ALA A 636 -9.31 -21.65 -18.89
C ALA A 636 -9.29 -23.14 -19.24
N LYS A 637 -10.38 -23.67 -19.79
CA LYS A 637 -10.50 -25.08 -20.20
C LYS A 637 -9.52 -25.46 -21.32
N ALA A 638 -9.18 -24.53 -22.20
CA ALA A 638 -8.27 -24.75 -23.32
C ALA A 638 -6.78 -24.72 -22.92
N ALA A 639 -6.44 -24.31 -21.70
CA ALA A 639 -5.08 -24.16 -21.20
C ALA A 639 -4.71 -25.20 -20.13
N PRO A 640 -3.43 -25.61 -19.99
CA PRO A 640 -2.98 -26.46 -18.90
C PRO A 640 -3.03 -25.76 -17.53
N VAL A 641 -2.92 -24.43 -17.51
CA VAL A 641 -2.99 -23.56 -16.33
C VAL A 641 -3.75 -22.29 -16.70
N ALA A 642 -4.64 -21.84 -15.82
CA ALA A 642 -5.31 -20.55 -15.90
C ALA A 642 -4.78 -19.62 -14.82
N ILE A 643 -4.44 -18.38 -15.17
CA ILE A 643 -3.97 -17.34 -14.25
C ILE A 643 -5.05 -16.26 -14.19
N VAL A 644 -5.73 -16.14 -13.05
CA VAL A 644 -6.77 -15.13 -12.81
C VAL A 644 -6.19 -13.98 -12.02
N PHE A 645 -6.25 -12.77 -12.58
CA PHE A 645 -5.90 -11.54 -11.92
C PHE A 645 -7.14 -10.92 -11.27
N ALA A 646 -7.08 -10.73 -9.95
CA ALA A 646 -8.14 -10.09 -9.18
C ALA A 646 -7.60 -8.89 -8.39
N HIS A 647 -8.46 -7.94 -8.07
CA HIS A 647 -8.03 -6.65 -7.51
C HIS A 647 -9.06 -5.99 -6.60
N VAL A 648 -8.58 -5.06 -5.78
CA VAL A 648 -9.35 -4.10 -4.98
C VAL A 648 -8.73 -2.73 -5.20
N GLU A 649 -9.56 -1.71 -5.37
CA GLU A 649 -9.13 -0.32 -5.60
C GLU A 649 -9.25 0.49 -4.30
N GLY A 650 -8.30 0.32 -3.38
CA GLY A 650 -8.27 1.03 -2.10
C GLY A 650 -7.87 2.49 -2.29
N THR A 651 -8.58 3.40 -1.61
CA THR A 651 -8.38 4.83 -1.76
C THR A 651 -8.58 5.59 -0.45
N GLU A 652 -7.95 6.75 -0.37
CA GLU A 652 -8.21 7.72 0.69
C GLU A 652 -9.65 8.26 0.62
N GLY A 653 -10.26 8.47 1.79
CA GLY A 653 -11.59 9.05 1.93
C GLY A 653 -12.75 8.05 1.87
N GLU A 654 -12.48 6.76 1.65
CA GLU A 654 -13.51 5.72 1.61
C GLU A 654 -12.98 4.35 2.08
N ASP A 655 -13.64 3.76 3.08
CA ASP A 655 -13.37 2.38 3.50
C ASP A 655 -14.13 1.37 2.63
N ASN A 656 -13.57 0.17 2.49
CA ASN A 656 -14.26 -0.92 1.80
C ASN A 656 -15.49 -1.37 2.62
N ARG A 657 -16.60 -1.64 1.93
CA ARG A 657 -17.85 -2.08 2.58
C ARG A 657 -17.77 -3.49 3.18
N SER A 658 -16.90 -4.33 2.62
CA SER A 658 -16.62 -5.68 3.09
C SER A 658 -15.22 -6.10 2.66
N LEU A 659 -14.77 -7.26 3.12
CA LEU A 659 -13.52 -7.91 2.73
C LEU A 659 -13.65 -8.77 1.46
N ALA A 660 -14.85 -8.87 0.87
CA ALA A 660 -15.04 -9.60 -0.37
C ALA A 660 -14.38 -8.87 -1.55
N LEU A 661 -14.00 -9.61 -2.60
CA LEU A 661 -13.50 -8.98 -3.82
C LEU A 661 -14.65 -8.20 -4.50
N PRO A 662 -14.43 -6.93 -4.90
CA PRO A 662 -15.45 -6.13 -5.56
C PRO A 662 -15.77 -6.68 -6.95
N TYR A 663 -16.80 -6.12 -7.59
CA TYR A 663 -17.19 -6.45 -8.97
C TYR A 663 -17.52 -7.93 -9.20
N ARG A 664 -17.95 -8.60 -8.12
CA ARG A 664 -18.27 -10.04 -8.08
C ARG A 664 -17.11 -10.91 -8.59
N GLN A 665 -15.86 -10.52 -8.37
CA GLN A 665 -14.71 -11.27 -8.87
C GLN A 665 -14.61 -12.70 -8.31
N ASP A 666 -15.21 -12.97 -7.15
CA ASP A 666 -15.30 -14.34 -6.61
C ASP A 666 -16.01 -15.30 -7.59
N GLU A 667 -17.10 -14.87 -8.22
CA GLU A 667 -17.83 -15.67 -9.23
C GLU A 667 -16.95 -15.96 -10.46
N LEU A 668 -16.13 -15.00 -10.88
CA LEU A 668 -15.18 -15.19 -11.98
C LEU A 668 -14.13 -16.25 -11.63
N ILE A 669 -13.54 -16.15 -10.44
CA ILE A 669 -12.52 -17.09 -9.99
C ILE A 669 -13.11 -18.50 -9.86
N GLU A 670 -14.31 -18.64 -9.30
CA GLU A 670 -14.99 -19.93 -9.20
C GLU A 670 -15.35 -20.51 -10.58
N ALA A 671 -15.83 -19.70 -11.53
CA ALA A 671 -16.12 -20.17 -12.88
C ALA A 671 -14.86 -20.70 -13.58
N VAL A 672 -13.74 -19.99 -13.44
CA VAL A 672 -12.44 -20.41 -13.98
C VAL A 672 -11.93 -21.67 -13.28
N ALA A 673 -11.97 -21.72 -11.95
CA ALA A 673 -11.50 -22.86 -11.16
C ALA A 673 -12.30 -24.14 -11.43
N ARG A 674 -13.62 -24.03 -11.67
CA ARG A 674 -14.45 -25.15 -12.12
C ARG A 674 -14.05 -25.65 -13.51
N ALA A 675 -13.65 -24.74 -14.40
CA ALA A 675 -13.24 -25.09 -15.76
C ALA A 675 -11.79 -25.62 -15.84
N ASN A 676 -10.92 -25.20 -14.94
CA ASN A 676 -9.52 -25.60 -14.88
C ASN A 676 -9.04 -25.82 -13.42
N PRO A 677 -8.77 -27.07 -13.00
CA PRO A 677 -8.33 -27.37 -11.64
C PRO A 677 -6.90 -26.90 -11.33
N ASN A 678 -6.13 -26.45 -12.33
CA ASN A 678 -4.83 -25.82 -12.19
C ASN A 678 -4.93 -24.29 -12.30
N THR A 679 -5.86 -23.71 -11.54
CA THR A 679 -6.05 -22.26 -11.49
C THR A 679 -5.07 -21.64 -10.49
N VAL A 680 -4.40 -20.57 -10.92
CA VAL A 680 -3.56 -19.69 -10.12
C VAL A 680 -4.25 -18.34 -10.01
N VAL A 681 -4.32 -17.76 -8.81
CA VAL A 681 -4.87 -16.41 -8.61
C VAL A 681 -3.75 -15.45 -8.24
N VAL A 682 -3.68 -14.32 -8.94
CA VAL A 682 -2.79 -13.19 -8.62
C VAL A 682 -3.65 -12.06 -8.07
N LEU A 683 -3.35 -11.62 -6.85
CA LEU A 683 -4.09 -10.59 -6.13
C LEU A 683 -3.34 -9.27 -6.16
N ASN A 684 -3.96 -8.26 -6.77
CA ASN A 684 -3.56 -6.86 -6.70
C ASN A 684 -4.47 -6.11 -5.71
N THR A 685 -4.27 -6.35 -4.40
CA THR A 685 -5.12 -5.81 -3.33
C THR A 685 -4.29 -5.09 -2.28
N GLY A 686 -4.71 -3.91 -1.85
CA GLY A 686 -4.00 -3.10 -0.87
C GLY A 686 -4.19 -3.51 0.60
N ALA A 687 -5.10 -4.46 0.85
CA ALA A 687 -5.54 -4.88 2.17
C ALA A 687 -5.95 -6.37 2.13
N PRO A 688 -6.20 -7.01 3.28
CA PRO A 688 -6.77 -8.34 3.33
C PRO A 688 -8.09 -8.48 2.57
N VAL A 689 -8.28 -9.63 1.92
CA VAL A 689 -9.55 -10.01 1.26
C VAL A 689 -9.94 -11.44 1.63
N LEU A 690 -11.23 -11.72 1.57
CA LEU A 690 -11.76 -13.08 1.67
C LEU A 690 -11.46 -13.88 0.41
N MET A 691 -11.39 -15.20 0.56
CA MET A 691 -11.13 -16.12 -0.55
C MET A 691 -12.05 -17.36 -0.43
N PRO A 692 -13.36 -17.23 -0.63
CA PRO A 692 -14.29 -18.37 -0.53
C PRO A 692 -13.93 -19.51 -1.51
N TRP A 693 -13.29 -19.16 -2.62
CA TRP A 693 -12.77 -20.07 -3.66
C TRP A 693 -11.39 -20.67 -3.36
N LEU A 694 -10.75 -20.38 -2.22
CA LEU A 694 -9.38 -20.80 -1.92
C LEU A 694 -9.18 -22.33 -2.03
N GLY A 695 -10.21 -23.11 -1.68
CA GLY A 695 -10.19 -24.57 -1.79
C GLY A 695 -10.21 -25.10 -3.24
N GLN A 696 -10.59 -24.27 -4.22
CA GLN A 696 -10.78 -24.65 -5.61
C GLN A 696 -9.57 -24.34 -6.51
N VAL A 697 -8.63 -23.52 -6.04
CA VAL A 697 -7.44 -23.08 -6.81
C VAL A 697 -6.17 -23.73 -6.29
N LYS A 698 -5.11 -23.79 -7.10
CA LYS A 698 -3.82 -24.40 -6.73
C LYS A 698 -2.84 -23.42 -6.13
N ALA A 699 -2.82 -22.18 -6.58
CA ALA A 699 -1.92 -21.18 -6.02
C ALA A 699 -2.57 -19.80 -5.90
N VAL A 700 -2.08 -19.03 -4.93
CA VAL A 700 -2.46 -17.64 -4.71
C VAL A 700 -1.20 -16.83 -4.44
N LEU A 701 -0.95 -15.82 -5.27
CA LEU A 701 0.16 -14.88 -5.15
C LEU A 701 -0.39 -13.49 -4.84
N GLN A 702 -0.04 -12.94 -3.68
CA GLN A 702 -0.37 -11.58 -3.25
C GLN A 702 0.72 -10.62 -3.75
N MET A 703 0.38 -9.76 -4.71
CA MET A 703 1.28 -8.75 -5.27
C MET A 703 1.10 -7.36 -4.66
N TRP A 704 0.07 -7.18 -3.82
CA TRP A 704 -0.32 -5.87 -3.27
C TRP A 704 -0.63 -4.86 -4.39
N TYR A 705 -0.13 -3.64 -4.28
CA TYR A 705 0.04 -2.75 -5.42
C TYR A 705 1.53 -2.70 -5.76
N PRO A 706 1.97 -3.38 -6.83
CA PRO A 706 3.38 -3.72 -7.06
C PRO A 706 4.20 -2.61 -7.74
N GLY A 707 3.67 -1.38 -7.85
CA GLY A 707 4.37 -0.27 -8.47
C GLY A 707 4.55 -0.42 -9.98
N GLN A 708 5.39 0.45 -10.53
CA GLN A 708 5.51 0.69 -11.97
C GLN A 708 6.17 -0.45 -12.76
N ARG A 709 6.85 -1.35 -12.05
CA ARG A 709 7.54 -2.54 -12.57
C ARG A 709 6.88 -3.85 -12.09
N GLY A 710 5.62 -3.77 -11.69
CA GLY A 710 4.89 -4.88 -11.10
C GLY A 710 4.52 -6.00 -12.09
N GLY A 711 4.40 -5.68 -13.37
CA GLY A 711 4.20 -6.65 -14.45
C GLY A 711 5.38 -7.60 -14.58
N GLU A 712 6.60 -7.06 -14.66
CA GLU A 712 7.82 -7.87 -14.67
C GLU A 712 7.99 -8.66 -13.37
N ALA A 713 7.77 -8.03 -12.21
CA ALA A 713 7.85 -8.71 -10.92
C ALA A 713 6.91 -9.93 -10.84
N THR A 714 5.67 -9.75 -11.28
CA THR A 714 4.67 -10.82 -11.32
C THR A 714 5.11 -11.95 -12.23
N ALA A 715 5.61 -11.65 -13.44
CA ALA A 715 6.06 -12.66 -14.39
C ALA A 715 7.27 -13.44 -13.86
N ASP A 716 8.23 -12.77 -13.23
CA ASP A 716 9.42 -13.39 -12.67
C ASP A 716 9.12 -14.33 -11.51
N LEU A 717 8.16 -13.95 -10.65
CA LEU A 717 7.69 -14.82 -9.57
C LEU A 717 6.94 -16.02 -10.12
N LEU A 718 5.98 -15.82 -11.02
CA LEU A 718 5.19 -16.92 -11.60
C LEU A 718 6.04 -17.95 -12.34
N THR A 719 7.16 -17.54 -12.94
CA THR A 719 8.07 -18.42 -13.71
C THR A 719 9.26 -18.93 -12.90
N GLY A 720 9.42 -18.49 -11.66
CA GLY A 720 10.53 -18.90 -10.80
C GLY A 720 11.88 -18.29 -11.15
N LYS A 721 11.91 -17.25 -11.99
CA LYS A 721 13.10 -16.39 -12.12
C LYS A 721 13.42 -15.67 -10.81
N ALA A 722 12.39 -15.37 -10.03
CA ALA A 722 12.48 -14.94 -8.65
C ALA A 722 11.76 -15.93 -7.73
N ASN A 723 12.27 -16.06 -6.50
CA ASN A 723 11.65 -16.89 -5.46
C ASN A 723 10.82 -16.00 -4.52
N PRO A 724 9.51 -16.25 -4.35
CA PRO A 724 8.69 -15.52 -3.38
C PRO A 724 9.30 -15.56 -1.98
N SER A 725 9.36 -14.40 -1.33
CA SER A 725 10.01 -14.23 -0.03
C SER A 725 9.33 -13.23 0.89
N GLY A 726 8.27 -12.56 0.43
CA GLY A 726 7.49 -11.65 1.25
C GLY A 726 6.73 -12.40 2.36
N ARG A 727 6.41 -11.66 3.42
CA ARG A 727 5.64 -12.13 4.58
C ARG A 727 4.49 -11.18 4.84
N LEU A 728 3.34 -11.71 5.22
CA LEU A 728 2.16 -10.90 5.53
C LEU A 728 2.43 -9.94 6.72
N PRO A 729 2.32 -8.62 6.54
CA PRO A 729 2.43 -7.65 7.64
C PRO A 729 1.08 -7.43 8.35
N VAL A 730 0.04 -8.15 7.92
CA VAL A 730 -1.34 -8.07 8.39
C VAL A 730 -1.96 -9.47 8.42
N THR A 731 -2.86 -9.73 9.35
CA THR A 731 -3.61 -10.98 9.41
C THR A 731 -4.78 -10.93 8.44
N PHE A 732 -5.00 -12.00 7.66
CA PHE A 732 -6.15 -12.11 6.76
C PHE A 732 -7.34 -12.76 7.48
N PRO A 733 -8.46 -12.06 7.68
CA PRO A 733 -9.64 -12.61 8.36
C PRO A 733 -10.27 -13.78 7.58
N ALA A 734 -10.91 -14.73 8.28
CA ALA A 734 -11.67 -15.80 7.63
C ALA A 734 -13.11 -15.41 7.25
N SER A 735 -13.65 -14.32 7.83
CA SER A 735 -14.94 -13.71 7.50
C SER A 735 -14.94 -12.23 7.88
N ASP A 736 -15.89 -11.45 7.34
CA ASP A 736 -16.09 -10.04 7.73
C ASP A 736 -16.30 -9.85 9.23
N SER A 737 -16.95 -10.82 9.88
CA SER A 737 -17.24 -10.78 11.32
C SER A 737 -16.10 -11.27 12.20
N GLN A 738 -15.08 -11.95 11.65
CA GLN A 738 -13.96 -12.49 12.43
C GLN A 738 -12.81 -11.47 12.48
N THR A 739 -13.09 -10.29 13.01
CA THR A 739 -12.11 -9.20 13.16
C THR A 739 -12.19 -8.58 14.54
N ALA A 740 -11.11 -7.93 14.98
CA ALA A 740 -11.07 -7.23 16.26
C ALA A 740 -12.10 -6.08 16.34
N VAL A 741 -12.55 -5.58 15.19
CA VAL A 741 -13.40 -4.39 15.05
C VAL A 741 -14.82 -4.70 14.56
N ALA A 742 -15.25 -5.96 14.58
CA ALA A 742 -16.55 -6.36 14.05
C ALA A 742 -17.77 -5.75 14.79
N GLN A 743 -17.58 -5.20 16.00
CA GLN A 743 -18.65 -4.57 16.76
C GLN A 743 -18.80 -3.08 16.35
N PRO A 744 -20.03 -2.55 16.16
CA PRO A 744 -20.24 -1.21 15.61
C PRO A 744 -19.58 -0.07 16.39
N GLU A 745 -19.45 -0.18 17.72
CA GLU A 745 -18.76 0.81 18.54
C GLU A 745 -17.24 0.84 18.28
N ARG A 746 -16.67 -0.25 17.75
CA ARG A 746 -15.27 -0.34 17.33
C ARG A 746 -15.06 0.11 15.90
N PHE A 747 -16.00 -0.13 14.99
CA PHE A 747 -15.98 0.33 13.61
C PHE A 747 -17.40 0.29 12.99
N PRO A 748 -17.85 1.36 12.30
CA PRO A 748 -17.17 2.64 12.11
C PRO A 748 -17.27 3.60 13.31
N GLY A 749 -17.98 3.21 14.37
CA GLY A 749 -18.37 4.08 15.47
C GLY A 749 -19.90 4.28 15.52
N ILE A 750 -20.39 4.77 16.65
CA ILE A 750 -21.81 5.07 16.89
C ILE A 750 -21.90 6.54 17.31
N ASP A 751 -22.79 7.30 16.68
CA ASP A 751 -23.05 8.71 17.00
C ASP A 751 -21.79 9.60 17.03
N GLY A 752 -20.85 9.34 16.12
CA GLY A 752 -19.59 10.08 16.02
C GLY A 752 -18.52 9.67 17.06
N HIS A 753 -18.74 8.60 17.81
CA HIS A 753 -17.79 8.06 18.77
C HIS A 753 -17.35 6.63 18.41
N GLN A 754 -16.05 6.38 18.52
CA GLN A 754 -15.44 5.07 18.31
C GLN A 754 -14.66 4.67 19.55
N THR A 755 -14.79 3.43 20.01
CA THR A 755 -14.05 2.93 21.19
C THR A 755 -13.12 1.79 20.82
N TYR A 756 -11.84 1.87 21.19
CA TYR A 756 -10.85 0.83 20.94
C TYR A 756 -10.89 -0.20 22.08
N SER A 757 -12.05 -0.84 22.26
CA SER A 757 -12.30 -1.74 23.40
C SER A 757 -11.59 -3.10 23.27
N GLU A 758 -11.01 -3.41 22.11
CA GLU A 758 -10.05 -4.51 21.94
C GLU A 758 -8.68 -4.22 22.61
N GLY A 759 -8.39 -2.96 22.90
CA GLY A 759 -7.16 -2.51 23.53
C GLY A 759 -5.90 -2.97 22.77
N VAL A 760 -4.93 -3.55 23.48
CA VAL A 760 -3.68 -4.07 22.89
C VAL A 760 -3.88 -5.31 21.99
N LEU A 761 -5.09 -5.89 21.93
CA LEU A 761 -5.39 -7.07 21.12
C LEU A 761 -5.80 -6.65 19.71
N VAL A 762 -4.86 -6.11 18.94
CA VAL A 762 -5.02 -5.75 17.52
C VAL A 762 -4.27 -6.75 16.62
N GLY A 763 -4.84 -7.05 15.45
CA GLY A 763 -4.25 -7.96 14.48
C GLY A 763 -4.09 -9.38 15.04
N TYR A 764 -2.98 -10.06 14.74
CA TYR A 764 -2.70 -11.42 15.21
C TYR A 764 -2.80 -11.59 16.73
N ARG A 765 -2.58 -10.53 17.52
CA ARG A 765 -2.74 -10.55 18.98
C ARG A 765 -4.17 -10.93 19.38
N TRP A 766 -5.16 -10.41 18.66
CA TRP A 766 -6.58 -10.73 18.85
C TRP A 766 -6.89 -12.18 18.50
N TYR A 767 -6.43 -12.64 17.34
CA TYR A 767 -6.65 -14.02 16.88
C TYR A 767 -5.98 -15.03 17.82
N ASP A 768 -4.78 -14.72 18.31
CA ASP A 768 -4.09 -15.52 19.31
C ASP A 768 -4.88 -15.58 20.62
N ALA A 769 -5.38 -14.43 21.11
CA ALA A 769 -6.13 -14.35 22.37
C ALA A 769 -7.45 -15.14 22.33
N LEU A 770 -8.12 -15.17 21.19
CA LEU A 770 -9.36 -15.93 21.01
C LEU A 770 -9.14 -17.38 20.57
N GLY A 771 -7.90 -17.79 20.26
CA GLY A 771 -7.65 -19.07 19.59
C GLY A 771 -8.30 -19.17 18.21
N ALA A 772 -8.65 -18.03 17.59
CA ALA A 772 -9.29 -17.98 16.29
C ALA A 772 -8.29 -18.33 15.18
N LYS A 773 -8.75 -19.09 14.18
CA LYS A 773 -7.97 -19.41 12.98
C LYS A 773 -8.26 -18.36 11.90
N PRO A 774 -7.29 -17.49 11.55
CA PRO A 774 -7.42 -16.59 10.40
C PRO A 774 -7.31 -17.37 9.09
N LEU A 775 -7.66 -16.73 7.97
CA LEU A 775 -7.42 -17.28 6.63
C LEU A 775 -5.92 -17.45 6.37
N PHE A 776 -5.15 -16.39 6.65
CA PHE A 776 -3.68 -16.43 6.69
C PHE A 776 -3.17 -15.61 7.87
N PRO A 777 -2.22 -16.12 8.68
CA PRO A 777 -1.75 -15.42 9.87
C PRO A 777 -0.67 -14.40 9.54
N PHE A 778 -0.46 -13.44 10.44
CA PHE A 778 0.69 -12.51 10.38
C PHE A 778 2.03 -13.23 10.22
N GLY A 779 2.94 -12.63 9.44
CA GLY A 779 4.28 -13.12 9.18
C GLY A 779 4.33 -14.32 8.22
N TYR A 780 3.20 -14.76 7.67
CA TYR A 780 3.11 -15.93 6.78
C TYR A 780 3.52 -15.60 5.34
N GLY A 781 4.16 -16.55 4.67
CA GLY A 781 4.50 -16.52 3.25
C GLY A 781 5.25 -17.79 2.85
N LEU A 782 4.89 -18.37 1.71
CA LEU A 782 5.55 -19.55 1.16
C LEU A 782 6.74 -19.15 0.28
N SER A 783 7.59 -20.13 -0.01
CA SER A 783 8.74 -20.02 -0.90
C SER A 783 8.80 -21.23 -1.83
N TYR A 784 9.55 -21.14 -2.93
CA TYR A 784 9.92 -22.29 -3.76
C TYR A 784 11.03 -23.16 -3.14
N THR A 785 11.56 -22.73 -1.99
CA THR A 785 12.44 -23.54 -1.16
C THR A 785 11.85 -23.73 0.25
N ARG A 786 12.55 -24.48 1.11
CA ARG A 786 12.14 -24.76 2.49
C ARG A 786 13.27 -24.44 3.46
N PHE A 787 12.93 -23.89 4.61
CA PHE A 787 13.90 -23.54 5.64
C PHE A 787 13.73 -24.42 6.88
N GLN A 788 14.86 -24.75 7.52
CA GLN A 788 14.91 -25.52 8.76
C GLN A 788 15.58 -24.68 9.85
N TYR A 789 14.94 -24.65 11.02
CA TYR A 789 15.38 -23.91 12.19
C TYR A 789 15.95 -24.90 13.22
N GLY A 790 17.09 -24.58 13.82
CA GLY A 790 17.73 -25.43 14.85
C GLY A 790 18.55 -24.63 15.87
N GLU A 791 19.01 -25.31 16.92
CA GLU A 791 20.06 -24.81 17.83
C GLU A 791 19.75 -23.47 18.53
N LEU A 792 18.55 -23.34 19.12
CA LEU A 792 18.16 -22.10 19.82
C LEU A 792 18.96 -21.83 21.11
N LYS A 793 19.68 -20.71 21.10
CA LYS A 793 20.32 -20.10 22.26
C LYS A 793 19.66 -18.74 22.56
N VAL A 794 19.33 -18.51 23.82
CA VAL A 794 18.83 -17.22 24.30
C VAL A 794 19.66 -16.83 25.50
N THR A 795 20.31 -15.67 25.46
CA THR A 795 21.15 -15.16 26.54
C THR A 795 20.66 -13.78 27.00
N PRO A 796 20.51 -13.56 28.31
CA PRO A 796 20.25 -12.24 28.85
C PRO A 796 21.38 -11.25 28.47
N ALA A 797 20.99 -10.02 28.18
CA ALA A 797 21.88 -8.90 27.90
C ALA A 797 21.45 -7.67 28.70
N ALA A 798 22.33 -6.67 28.83
CA ALA A 798 22.08 -5.47 29.64
C ALA A 798 20.86 -4.64 29.20
N ASP A 799 20.43 -4.79 27.96
CA ASP A 799 19.39 -4.04 27.26
C ASP A 799 18.29 -4.95 26.67
N GLY A 800 18.24 -6.23 27.07
CA GLY A 800 17.24 -7.19 26.59
C GLY A 800 17.76 -8.63 26.52
N LEU A 801 17.53 -9.32 25.40
CA LEU A 801 18.01 -10.68 25.14
C LEU A 801 18.75 -10.75 23.79
N ASP A 802 19.79 -11.56 23.73
CA ASP A 802 20.41 -11.98 22.48
C ASP A 802 19.90 -13.38 22.12
N VAL A 803 19.30 -13.50 20.94
CA VAL A 803 18.70 -14.74 20.44
C VAL A 803 19.52 -15.23 19.25
N ALA A 804 20.12 -16.41 19.36
CA ALA A 804 20.91 -17.03 18.31
C ALA A 804 20.34 -18.41 17.94
N PHE A 805 20.32 -18.74 16.65
CA PHE A 805 19.86 -20.03 16.15
C PHE A 805 20.42 -20.31 14.76
N THR A 806 20.46 -21.58 14.37
CA THR A 806 20.90 -21.99 13.03
C THR A 806 19.70 -22.02 12.09
N LEU A 807 19.85 -21.40 10.92
CA LEU A 807 18.89 -21.42 9.82
C LEU A 807 19.53 -22.09 8.60
N ARG A 808 18.84 -23.08 8.03
CA ARG A 808 19.30 -23.80 6.83
C ARG A 808 18.28 -23.72 5.72
N ASN A 809 18.71 -23.34 4.53
CA ASN A 809 17.94 -23.58 3.31
C ASN A 809 18.06 -25.06 2.95
N ALA A 810 17.02 -25.82 3.24
CA ALA A 810 17.00 -27.27 3.07
C ALA A 810 16.37 -27.70 1.74
N GLY A 811 15.94 -26.77 0.89
CA GLY A 811 15.29 -27.04 -0.40
C GLY A 811 16.20 -26.90 -1.61
N PRO A 812 15.64 -27.02 -2.82
CA PRO A 812 16.42 -27.13 -4.06
C PRO A 812 16.78 -25.79 -4.71
N ALA A 813 16.24 -24.67 -4.20
CA ALA A 813 16.42 -23.35 -4.79
C ALA A 813 17.00 -22.37 -3.76
N ASP A 814 17.73 -21.37 -4.26
CA ASP A 814 18.13 -20.21 -3.48
C ASP A 814 16.86 -19.45 -3.04
N GLY A 815 16.90 -18.82 -1.87
CA GLY A 815 15.75 -18.09 -1.36
C GLY A 815 16.08 -17.22 -0.16
N ALA A 816 15.18 -16.28 0.12
CA ALA A 816 15.23 -15.46 1.32
C ALA A 816 14.18 -15.92 2.34
N GLU A 817 14.57 -15.91 3.60
CA GLU A 817 13.74 -16.21 4.76
C GLU A 817 13.70 -15.00 5.69
N VAL A 818 12.57 -14.80 6.36
CA VAL A 818 12.43 -13.79 7.43
C VAL A 818 12.28 -14.56 8.73
N ALA A 819 13.39 -14.71 9.44
CA ALA A 819 13.39 -15.39 10.71
C ALA A 819 12.81 -14.46 11.78
N GLN A 820 11.67 -14.84 12.35
CA GLN A 820 10.88 -14.03 13.28
C GLN A 820 11.04 -14.56 14.70
N VAL A 821 11.26 -13.64 15.65
CA VAL A 821 11.40 -13.92 17.07
C VAL A 821 10.23 -13.32 17.81
N TYR A 822 9.55 -14.15 18.60
CA TYR A 822 8.38 -13.78 19.38
C TYR A 822 8.60 -14.02 20.87
N ILE A 823 7.91 -13.24 21.69
CA ILE A 823 7.87 -13.41 23.14
C ILE A 823 6.42 -13.68 23.55
N ASP A 824 6.18 -14.77 24.27
CA ASP A 824 4.87 -15.07 24.85
C ASP A 824 4.53 -14.07 25.97
N GLY A 825 3.25 -13.83 26.23
CA GLY A 825 2.78 -13.03 27.36
C GLY A 825 3.30 -13.56 28.71
N PRO A 826 3.33 -12.73 29.77
CA PRO A 826 3.75 -13.18 31.10
C PRO A 826 2.81 -14.27 31.63
N THR A 827 3.36 -15.27 32.32
CA THR A 827 2.57 -16.36 32.92
C THR A 827 1.69 -15.89 34.08
N ALA A 828 2.11 -14.81 34.75
CA ALA A 828 1.36 -14.12 35.79
C ALA A 828 1.25 -12.63 35.41
N PRO A 829 0.27 -12.25 34.57
CA PRO A 829 0.08 -10.84 34.20
C PRO A 829 -0.31 -10.02 35.43
N PRO A 830 0.13 -8.74 35.53
CA PRO A 830 -0.39 -7.81 36.50
C PRO A 830 -1.93 -7.74 36.49
N GLU A 831 -2.53 -7.60 37.67
CA GLU A 831 -3.99 -7.62 37.85
C GLU A 831 -4.70 -6.54 37.00
N GLY A 832 -5.83 -6.91 36.41
CA GLY A 832 -6.67 -6.00 35.61
C GLY A 832 -6.11 -5.62 34.23
N LEU A 833 -4.98 -6.20 33.82
CA LEU A 833 -4.33 -5.89 32.55
C LEU A 833 -4.36 -7.06 31.56
N THR A 834 -4.88 -6.80 30.36
CA THR A 834 -4.85 -7.76 29.24
C THR A 834 -3.46 -7.80 28.59
N PHE A 835 -2.95 -8.98 28.27
CA PHE A 835 -1.73 -9.17 27.49
C PHE A 835 -2.03 -9.98 26.24
N ALA A 836 -1.37 -9.62 25.13
CA ALA A 836 -1.36 -10.49 23.97
C ALA A 836 -0.67 -11.83 24.34
N PRO A 837 -1.20 -12.98 23.91
CA PRO A 837 -0.56 -14.27 24.19
C PRO A 837 0.86 -14.35 23.63
N ARG A 838 1.14 -13.58 22.58
CA ARG A 838 2.44 -13.48 21.93
C ARG A 838 2.59 -12.14 21.22
N ILE A 839 3.80 -11.61 21.17
CA ILE A 839 4.17 -10.42 20.38
C ILE A 839 5.46 -10.66 19.61
N LEU A 840 5.58 -10.07 18.42
CA LEU A 840 6.83 -9.98 17.67
C LEU A 840 7.82 -9.13 18.47
N ALA A 841 9.04 -9.62 18.60
CA ALA A 841 10.08 -9.02 19.43
C ALA A 841 11.40 -8.79 18.69
N GLY A 842 11.55 -9.37 17.50
CA GLY A 842 12.64 -9.13 16.57
C GLY A 842 12.47 -9.94 15.29
N PHE A 843 13.18 -9.56 14.24
CA PHE A 843 13.23 -10.33 12.99
C PHE A 843 14.55 -10.08 12.25
N GLN A 844 14.91 -10.98 11.35
CA GLN A 844 16.02 -10.80 10.42
C GLN A 844 15.70 -11.45 9.07
N ARG A 845 15.79 -10.66 8.00
CA ARG A 845 15.76 -11.16 6.61
C ARG A 845 17.12 -11.73 6.23
N VAL A 846 17.16 -12.93 5.64
CA VAL A 846 18.39 -13.63 5.28
C VAL A 846 18.23 -14.37 3.96
N THR A 847 19.11 -14.10 3.01
CA THR A 847 19.22 -14.88 1.77
C THR A 847 20.23 -16.01 1.93
N LEU A 848 19.82 -17.23 1.58
CA LEU A 848 20.61 -18.45 1.66
C LEU A 848 20.55 -19.22 0.34
N ARG A 849 21.72 -19.68 -0.13
CA ARG A 849 21.79 -20.62 -1.25
C ARG A 849 21.18 -21.97 -0.89
N ALA A 850 20.76 -22.74 -1.88
CA ALA A 850 20.30 -24.11 -1.67
C ALA A 850 21.35 -24.93 -0.88
N GLY A 851 20.95 -25.51 0.25
CA GLY A 851 21.81 -26.28 1.14
C GLY A 851 22.63 -25.47 2.15
N GLU A 852 22.71 -24.13 2.02
CA GLU A 852 23.47 -23.27 2.93
C GLU A 852 22.85 -23.24 4.34
N SER A 853 23.72 -23.19 5.36
CA SER A 853 23.35 -22.97 6.76
C SER A 853 24.09 -21.76 7.32
N ARG A 854 23.39 -20.96 8.13
CA ARG A 854 23.95 -19.76 8.77
C ARG A 854 23.42 -19.64 10.20
N GLU A 855 24.28 -19.22 11.12
CA GLU A 855 23.87 -18.79 12.45
C GLU A 855 23.28 -17.36 12.35
N ILE A 856 22.07 -17.19 12.88
CA ILE A 856 21.28 -15.97 12.85
C ILE A 856 21.28 -15.37 14.25
N HIS A 857 21.42 -14.05 14.35
CA HIS A 857 21.49 -13.33 15.62
C HIS A 857 20.45 -12.22 15.61
N VAL A 858 19.47 -12.30 16.52
CA VAL A 858 18.39 -11.33 16.65
C VAL A 858 18.40 -10.75 18.06
N LYS A 859 18.44 -9.41 18.14
CA LYS A 859 18.31 -8.69 19.40
C LYS A 859 16.82 -8.54 19.75
N VAL A 860 16.45 -8.96 20.96
CA VAL A 860 15.16 -8.61 21.57
C VAL A 860 15.41 -7.49 22.57
N GLU A 861 14.89 -6.30 22.29
CA GLU A 861 15.06 -5.15 23.17
C GLU A 861 14.21 -5.26 24.45
N ARG A 862 14.68 -4.65 25.54
CA ARG A 862 13.94 -4.55 26.82
C ARG A 862 12.52 -4.03 26.63
N ARG A 863 12.28 -3.13 25.67
CA ARG A 863 10.94 -2.61 25.36
C ARG A 863 9.96 -3.73 24.97
N ALA A 864 10.38 -4.71 24.17
CA ALA A 864 9.55 -5.86 23.80
C ALA A 864 9.28 -6.83 24.96
N LEU A 865 10.06 -6.74 26.05
CA LEU A 865 9.80 -7.47 27.29
C LEU A 865 8.90 -6.69 28.25
N SER A 866 8.64 -5.41 27.98
CA SER A 866 7.94 -4.48 28.87
C SER A 866 6.48 -4.25 28.43
N TYR A 867 5.70 -3.66 29.33
CA TYR A 867 4.35 -3.13 29.06
C TYR A 867 4.25 -1.71 29.62
N TRP A 868 3.32 -0.92 29.12
CA TRP A 868 3.00 0.38 29.70
C TRP A 868 2.04 0.20 30.89
N SER A 869 2.49 0.53 32.11
CA SER A 869 1.63 0.50 33.29
C SER A 869 0.81 1.79 33.37
N PRO A 870 -0.54 1.73 33.28
CA PRO A 870 -1.38 2.91 33.43
C PRO A 870 -1.26 3.53 34.83
N GLN A 871 -1.05 2.70 35.87
CA GLN A 871 -0.90 3.19 37.24
C GLN A 871 0.41 3.96 37.44
N ALA A 872 1.52 3.42 36.94
CA ALA A 872 2.83 4.04 37.09
C ALA A 872 3.12 5.13 36.04
N LYS A 873 2.32 5.19 34.96
CA LYS A 873 2.57 6.01 33.76
C LYS A 873 3.99 5.84 33.24
N ALA A 874 4.45 4.59 33.18
CA ALA A 874 5.80 4.22 32.80
C ALA A 874 5.85 2.79 32.24
N TRP A 875 6.88 2.52 31.43
CA TRP A 875 7.21 1.17 31.01
C TRP A 875 7.69 0.34 32.19
N ARG A 876 7.15 -0.86 32.34
CA ARG A 876 7.50 -1.83 33.38
C ARG A 876 7.72 -3.19 32.75
N GLN A 877 8.63 -3.96 33.33
CA GLN A 877 8.80 -5.37 32.98
C GLN A 877 7.86 -6.21 33.86
N PRO A 878 7.03 -7.10 33.30
CA PRO A 878 6.25 -8.02 34.11
C PRO A 878 7.20 -9.04 34.78
N PRO A 879 6.91 -9.49 36.00
CA PRO A 879 7.76 -10.43 36.71
C PRO A 879 7.71 -11.83 36.08
N GLY A 880 8.76 -12.61 36.35
CA GLY A 880 8.83 -14.04 36.03
C GLY A 880 9.38 -14.35 34.63
N PRO A 881 9.52 -15.65 34.32
CA PRO A 881 10.14 -16.11 33.10
C PRO A 881 9.29 -15.80 31.87
N ARG A 882 9.95 -15.60 30.73
CA ARG A 882 9.31 -15.39 29.42
C ARG A 882 9.75 -16.47 28.44
N ARG A 883 8.80 -16.98 27.65
CA ARG A 883 9.10 -17.93 26.58
C ARG A 883 9.41 -17.18 25.29
N VAL A 884 10.61 -17.38 24.77
CA VAL A 884 11.04 -16.95 23.43
C VAL A 884 10.69 -18.04 22.44
N ARG A 885 10.18 -17.64 21.27
CA ARG A 885 9.85 -18.54 20.16
C ARG A 885 10.44 -18.03 18.86
N VAL A 886 10.87 -18.93 17.99
CA VAL A 886 11.50 -18.59 16.70
C VAL A 886 10.92 -19.44 15.58
N GLY A 887 10.67 -18.81 14.43
CA GLY A 887 10.24 -19.49 13.20
C GLY A 887 9.97 -18.54 12.04
N GLY A 888 9.24 -19.03 11.04
CA GLY A 888 9.00 -18.33 9.78
C GLY A 888 7.66 -17.57 9.69
N SER A 889 6.80 -17.68 10.71
CA SER A 889 5.55 -16.89 10.84
C SER A 889 5.02 -16.92 12.28
N SER A 890 4.02 -16.10 12.60
CA SER A 890 3.38 -16.07 13.94
C SER A 890 2.79 -17.42 14.37
N ARG A 891 2.47 -18.32 13.43
CA ARG A 891 1.86 -19.63 13.66
C ARG A 891 2.76 -20.81 13.26
N ASP A 892 3.99 -20.56 12.81
CA ASP A 892 5.01 -21.58 12.54
C ASP A 892 6.30 -21.23 13.29
N LEU A 893 6.38 -21.73 14.53
CA LEU A 893 7.43 -21.41 15.50
C LEU A 893 8.04 -22.70 16.10
N PRO A 894 8.88 -23.42 15.32
CA PRO A 894 9.41 -24.72 15.71
C PRO A 894 10.38 -24.68 16.90
N LEU A 895 11.01 -23.53 17.16
CA LEU A 895 11.94 -23.38 18.28
C LEU A 895 11.29 -22.61 19.43
N SER A 896 11.54 -23.04 20.66
CA SER A 896 11.18 -22.26 21.84
C SER A 896 12.14 -22.50 23.00
N ARG A 897 12.33 -21.47 23.82
CA ARG A 897 13.13 -21.52 25.05
C ARG A 897 12.58 -20.55 26.08
N THR A 898 12.45 -21.01 27.31
CA THR A 898 12.08 -20.14 28.44
C THR A 898 13.34 -19.55 29.06
N VAL A 899 13.32 -18.25 29.35
CA VAL A 899 14.40 -17.54 30.05
C VAL A 899 13.85 -16.68 31.17
N GLU A 900 14.65 -16.47 32.21
CA GLU A 900 14.37 -15.47 33.22
C GLU A 900 14.50 -14.08 32.59
N ALA A 901 13.40 -13.33 32.56
CA ALA A 901 13.45 -11.93 32.20
C ALA A 901 13.88 -11.16 33.46
N HIS A 902 15.20 -11.12 33.73
CA HIS A 902 15.75 -10.46 34.92
C HIS A 902 15.26 -8.99 35.03
N PRO A 903 14.91 -8.52 36.24
CA PRO A 903 14.54 -7.12 36.48
C PRO A 903 15.70 -6.14 36.27
#